data_AF-A0A848XZ33-F1
#
_entry.id   AF-A0A848XZ33-F1
#
_cell.length_a   1.000
_cell.length_b   1.000
_cell.length_c   1.000
_cell.angle_alpha   90.00
_cell.angle_beta   90.00
_cell.angle_gamma   90.00
#
_symmetry.space_group_name_H-M   'P 1'
#
loop_
_entity.id
_entity.type
_entity.pdbx_description
1 polymer ?
#
loop_
_entity_poly.entity_id
_entity_poly.type
_entity_poly.pdbx_seq_one_letter_code
_entity_poly.pdbx_strand_id
1 'polypeptide(L)'
;MAARVAELGPIALVALQLGLLLLTFNVFDLERGSGFVALAPLILGGFVIHAVLPMRLRMPFFLALSLAGFWLLLGPPALILVGLGLGLIGICHLPINLWARVGLLVAVGVALAMLRVGAGLFAQLTWGPVVMPVLGSMFMFRLIIYLYDLQHEKVPATIWERLSYFFLLPNACFLLFPVVDYQTFRRTYYDTDAATIYQKGVFWMFRGMTHLLLYRILYYYIVPNPTQVVDLWTVVLIVFGTYLLYLKVSGLFHLIIGTLGLFGFNLPETYHRYLLASGFNDFWRRSNIYWKDFMMKVFYYPMFMRLRKRKGGMVQAVGLATAGVFLVTWLLHSYQWFWLLGAFPLTITDVLFWSVFGGLVVVNSVSQLKAGKKGSLSKPVFSFKKALTHALKVMGMLIFIAALWSFWYSPTPAAWLGMLAQAGNSGPVDFALLGLIIVGLIAIGVGVQYANSRGVRFTLLDPAKPAFSRAAMVTSLGVLVILGLGQPQAQYRLGGFGDFVGSLQEDRLTEFDAQQADKGYYEALMTTNSITAQVGGSRNQKPPDWKPLAASDAVIRSNDLFLYRLRPSSELIFKRAPMTVNQWGMRDQEYTREKPDGTYRIALLGASIEMGAGVLDDETYEAVAEARLNAEQAGREGRFDRYEILNFSIGGYSVLQHLPLMDEVVTFQPDLLLYTGHTIEDFRMTQLFIELVQKGIDLPPHLEAIRQQARVDSTLSEAEIKQRLEPFEAEILHEGYTRIVAQAREVGARPIWLFVPRTEEKKRLEGQQLPVEELMGLARDAGFTVLSIGDAYDGIDDVEEELFLAPWDDHPNVAAHQLLGNRLYEELIENGATLGLTGRAADTLPEPSPLSESTD
;
A
#
# COMPACT_ATOMS: atom_id res chain seq x y z
N MET A 1 10.79 -31.23 42.01
CA MET A 1 9.71 -30.22 42.07
C MET A 1 10.28 -28.80 42.09
N ALA A 2 11.18 -28.45 43.01
CA ALA A 2 11.81 -27.12 43.10
C ALA A 2 12.52 -26.63 41.81
N ALA A 3 13.23 -27.50 41.07
CA ALA A 3 13.87 -27.13 39.80
C ALA A 3 12.87 -26.77 38.68
N ARG A 4 11.71 -27.45 38.61
CA ARG A 4 10.63 -27.10 37.67
C ARG A 4 9.95 -25.79 38.04
N VAL A 5 9.82 -25.48 39.32
CA VAL A 5 9.24 -24.21 39.80
C VAL A 5 10.17 -23.02 39.49
N ALA A 6 11.49 -23.21 39.56
CA ALA A 6 12.47 -22.19 39.22
C ALA A 6 12.47 -21.81 37.72
N GLU A 7 12.15 -22.74 36.83
CA GLU A 7 12.06 -22.49 35.37
C GLU A 7 10.75 -21.76 34.96
N LEU A 8 9.70 -21.81 35.78
CA LEU A 8 8.41 -21.19 35.47
C LEU A 8 8.43 -19.66 35.61
N GLY A 9 9.24 -19.11 36.50
CA GLY A 9 9.34 -17.66 36.72
C GLY A 9 9.74 -16.88 35.46
N PRO A 10 10.86 -17.22 34.80
CA PRO A 10 11.26 -16.61 33.54
C PRO A 10 10.23 -16.78 32.42
N ILE A 11 9.58 -17.94 32.32
CA ILE A 11 8.56 -18.20 31.30
C ILE A 11 7.34 -17.30 31.53
N ALA A 12 6.87 -17.17 32.77
CA ALA A 12 5.74 -16.30 33.12
C ALA A 12 6.04 -14.82 32.83
N LEU A 13 7.25 -14.36 33.14
CA LEU A 13 7.68 -13.00 32.83
C LEU A 13 7.67 -12.74 31.31
N VAL A 14 8.22 -13.66 30.52
CA VAL A 14 8.23 -13.54 29.05
C VAL A 14 6.80 -13.59 28.49
N ALA A 15 5.93 -14.45 29.03
CA ALA A 15 4.54 -14.53 28.61
C ALA A 15 3.78 -13.22 28.89
N LEU A 16 4.01 -12.60 30.06
CA LEU A 16 3.44 -11.30 30.41
C LEU A 16 3.94 -10.20 29.46
N GLN A 17 5.25 -10.16 29.18
CA GLN A 17 5.81 -9.21 28.23
C GLN A 17 5.26 -9.41 26.82
N LEU A 18 5.14 -10.65 26.37
CA LEU A 18 4.56 -11.00 25.09
C LEU A 18 3.09 -10.57 25.01
N GLY A 19 2.30 -10.83 26.05
CA GLY A 19 0.90 -10.38 26.12
C GLY A 19 0.76 -8.87 26.04
N LEU A 20 1.56 -8.11 26.80
CA LEU A 20 1.59 -6.65 26.73
C LEU A 20 2.02 -6.15 25.35
N LEU A 21 3.03 -6.78 24.76
CA LEU A 21 3.53 -6.42 23.43
C LEU A 21 2.45 -6.65 22.36
N LEU A 22 1.82 -7.82 22.36
CA LEU A 22 0.74 -8.15 21.41
C LEU A 22 -0.49 -7.25 21.60
N LEU A 23 -0.79 -6.86 22.84
CA LEU A 23 -1.80 -5.84 23.12
C LEU A 23 -1.41 -4.48 22.52
N THR A 24 -0.15 -4.07 22.59
CA THR A 24 0.33 -2.85 21.91
C THR A 24 0.17 -2.95 20.39
N PHE A 25 0.45 -4.09 19.77
CA PHE A 25 0.19 -4.31 18.34
C PHE A 25 -1.30 -4.12 18.00
N ASN A 26 -2.21 -4.58 18.87
CA ASN A 26 -3.64 -4.38 18.68
C ASN A 26 -4.07 -2.91 18.86
N VAL A 27 -3.57 -2.24 19.91
CA VAL A 27 -3.91 -0.84 20.25
C VAL A 27 -3.40 0.15 19.21
N PHE A 28 -2.25 -0.13 18.60
CA PHE A 28 -1.69 0.70 17.53
C PHE A 28 -2.01 0.17 16.15
N ASP A 29 -2.90 -0.80 16.02
CA ASP A 29 -3.27 -1.40 14.74
C ASP A 29 -2.07 -1.82 13.84
N LEU A 30 -0.99 -2.30 14.45
CA LEU A 30 0.25 -2.61 13.75
C LEU A 30 0.09 -3.93 13.00
N GLU A 31 0.19 -3.87 11.67
CA GLU A 31 0.13 -5.04 10.79
C GLU A 31 -1.18 -5.84 10.92
N ARG A 32 -2.32 -5.20 11.25
CA ARG A 32 -3.64 -5.87 11.27
C ARG A 32 -4.02 -6.39 9.89
N GLY A 33 -3.79 -5.61 8.84
CA GLY A 33 -4.01 -6.04 7.44
C GLY A 33 -3.18 -7.26 7.02
N SER A 34 -2.07 -7.57 7.69
CA SER A 34 -1.30 -8.80 7.43
C SER A 34 -1.90 -10.05 8.07
N GLY A 35 -2.84 -9.90 9.01
CA GLY A 35 -3.36 -10.99 9.85
C GLY A 35 -2.51 -11.28 11.10
N PHE A 36 -1.46 -10.50 11.38
CA PHE A 36 -0.60 -10.72 12.54
C PHE A 36 -1.35 -10.58 13.87
N VAL A 37 -2.22 -9.57 14.00
CA VAL A 37 -3.05 -9.35 15.20
C VAL A 37 -4.00 -10.54 15.43
N ALA A 38 -4.58 -11.10 14.37
CA ALA A 38 -5.43 -12.29 14.46
C ALA A 38 -4.65 -13.54 14.94
N LEU A 39 -3.35 -13.64 14.61
CA LEU A 39 -2.48 -14.71 15.10
C LEU A 39 -2.00 -14.51 16.55
N ALA A 40 -2.17 -13.32 17.15
CA ALA A 40 -1.62 -13.00 18.46
C ALA A 40 -2.06 -13.97 19.58
N PRO A 41 -3.35 -14.36 19.70
CA PRO A 41 -3.77 -15.34 20.71
C PRO A 41 -3.10 -16.70 20.51
N LEU A 42 -2.93 -17.11 19.25
CA LEU A 42 -2.28 -18.36 18.88
C LEU A 42 -0.78 -18.35 19.22
N ILE A 43 -0.09 -17.22 18.99
CA ILE A 43 1.32 -17.03 19.35
C ILE A 43 1.50 -17.08 20.88
N LEU A 44 0.67 -16.34 21.63
CA LEU A 44 0.76 -16.29 23.10
C LEU A 44 0.43 -17.63 23.75
N GLY A 45 -0.74 -18.20 23.43
CA GLY A 45 -1.18 -19.49 23.97
C GLY A 45 -0.25 -20.63 23.52
N GLY A 46 0.14 -20.61 22.24
CA GLY A 46 1.11 -21.56 21.68
C GLY A 46 2.47 -21.49 22.36
N PHE A 47 2.99 -20.29 22.65
CA PHE A 47 4.24 -20.12 23.38
C PHE A 47 4.18 -20.75 24.77
N VAL A 48 3.14 -20.45 25.56
CA VAL A 48 2.99 -20.97 26.93
C VAL A 48 2.95 -22.50 26.93
N ILE A 49 2.17 -23.10 26.04
CA ILE A 49 2.08 -24.56 25.90
C ILE A 49 3.43 -25.13 25.44
N HIS A 50 4.04 -24.56 24.41
CA HIS A 50 5.31 -25.01 23.85
C HIS A 50 6.45 -24.97 24.88
N ALA A 51 6.50 -23.93 25.72
CA ALA A 51 7.53 -23.76 26.73
C ALA A 51 7.49 -24.87 27.80
N VAL A 52 6.30 -25.33 28.19
CA VAL A 52 6.13 -26.39 29.21
C VAL A 52 6.17 -27.80 28.64
N LEU A 53 6.01 -27.96 27.31
CA LEU A 53 6.05 -29.27 26.67
C LEU A 53 7.43 -29.94 26.78
N PRO A 54 7.48 -31.28 26.91
CA PRO A 54 8.73 -32.04 26.79
C PRO A 54 9.39 -31.82 25.43
N MET A 55 10.73 -31.77 25.39
CA MET A 55 11.51 -31.44 24.19
C MET A 55 11.11 -32.24 22.94
N ARG A 56 10.79 -33.52 23.09
CA ARG A 56 10.36 -34.41 21.99
C ARG A 56 9.04 -34.00 21.31
N LEU A 57 8.15 -33.29 22.03
CA LEU A 57 6.84 -32.85 21.53
C LEU A 57 6.86 -31.41 21.01
N ARG A 58 7.91 -30.64 21.31
CA ARG A 58 8.00 -29.22 20.96
C ARG A 58 7.97 -28.97 19.44
N MET A 59 8.76 -29.71 18.66
CA MET A 59 8.75 -29.59 17.19
C MET A 59 7.43 -30.03 16.54
N PRO A 60 6.87 -31.22 16.85
CA PRO A 60 5.55 -31.61 16.35
C PRO A 60 4.45 -30.61 16.73
N PHE A 61 4.48 -30.08 17.96
CA PHE A 61 3.53 -29.06 18.40
C PHE A 61 3.70 -27.75 17.63
N PHE A 62 4.93 -27.28 17.41
CA PHE A 62 5.19 -26.09 16.61
C PHE A 62 4.65 -26.24 15.18
N LEU A 63 4.85 -27.41 14.55
CA LEU A 63 4.25 -27.69 13.23
C LEU A 63 2.72 -27.62 13.28
N ALA A 64 2.08 -28.28 14.26
CA ALA A 64 0.63 -28.25 14.40
C ALA A 64 0.10 -26.82 14.63
N LEU A 65 0.81 -26.02 15.43
CA LEU A 65 0.50 -24.61 15.67
C LEU A 65 0.63 -23.79 14.38
N SER A 66 1.69 -23.99 13.60
CA SER A 66 1.87 -23.34 12.29
C SER A 66 0.71 -23.66 11.35
N LEU A 67 0.34 -24.94 11.22
CA LEU A 67 -0.77 -25.38 10.37
C LEU A 67 -2.12 -24.79 10.81
N ALA A 68 -2.35 -24.70 12.13
CA ALA A 68 -3.51 -24.01 12.69
C ALA A 68 -3.50 -22.51 12.35
N GLY A 69 -2.34 -21.86 12.36
CA GLY A 69 -2.18 -20.47 11.94
C GLY A 69 -2.50 -20.24 10.47
N PHE A 70 -2.03 -21.12 9.58
CA PHE A 70 -2.41 -21.08 8.16
C PHE A 70 -3.91 -21.28 7.95
N TRP A 71 -4.53 -22.21 8.68
CA TRP A 71 -5.98 -22.42 8.63
C TRP A 71 -6.75 -21.20 9.15
N LEU A 72 -6.31 -20.60 10.25
CA LEU A 72 -6.95 -19.42 10.84
C LEU A 72 -7.00 -18.25 9.85
N LEU A 73 -5.93 -18.02 9.09
CA LEU A 73 -5.85 -16.88 8.16
C LEU A 73 -6.40 -17.18 6.77
N LEU A 74 -6.24 -18.41 6.26
CA LEU A 74 -6.58 -18.75 4.87
C LEU A 74 -7.84 -19.59 4.74
N GLY A 75 -8.36 -20.21 5.80
CA GLY A 75 -9.50 -21.12 5.76
C GLY A 75 -9.23 -22.38 4.91
N PRO A 76 -10.23 -22.90 4.17
CA PRO A 76 -10.09 -24.10 3.33
C PRO A 76 -8.90 -24.09 2.34
N PRO A 77 -8.55 -22.98 1.66
CA PRO A 77 -7.33 -22.86 0.85
C PRO A 77 -6.02 -23.31 1.53
N ALA A 78 -5.94 -23.28 2.86
CA ALA A 78 -4.77 -23.78 3.60
C ALA A 78 -4.48 -25.27 3.29
N LEU A 79 -5.50 -26.09 3.02
CA LEU A 79 -5.31 -27.51 2.67
C LEU A 79 -4.58 -27.67 1.34
N ILE A 80 -4.90 -26.82 0.36
CA ILE A 80 -4.24 -26.81 -0.95
C ILE A 80 -2.78 -26.36 -0.79
N LEU A 81 -2.56 -25.28 -0.03
CA LEU A 81 -1.21 -24.81 0.30
C LEU A 81 -0.35 -25.91 0.91
N VAL A 82 -0.89 -26.62 1.92
CA VAL A 82 -0.19 -27.72 2.59
C VAL A 82 0.05 -28.88 1.63
N GLY A 83 -0.95 -29.27 0.83
CA GLY A 83 -0.82 -30.34 -0.17
C GLY A 83 0.28 -30.05 -1.21
N LEU A 84 0.30 -28.83 -1.77
CA LEU A 84 1.34 -28.39 -2.70
C LEU A 84 2.72 -28.36 -2.03
N GLY A 85 2.80 -27.83 -0.81
CA GLY A 85 4.04 -27.81 -0.04
C GLY A 85 4.60 -29.20 0.23
N LEU A 86 3.74 -30.15 0.65
CA LEU A 86 4.11 -31.55 0.84
C LEU A 86 4.58 -32.20 -0.47
N GLY A 87 3.93 -31.90 -1.59
CA GLY A 87 4.36 -32.35 -2.92
C GLY A 87 5.77 -31.88 -3.26
N LEU A 88 6.06 -30.59 -3.08
CA LEU A 88 7.39 -30.01 -3.31
C LEU A 88 8.46 -30.66 -2.42
N ILE A 89 8.16 -30.86 -1.12
CA ILE A 89 9.05 -31.54 -0.18
C ILE A 89 9.26 -33.01 -0.61
N GLY A 90 8.20 -33.69 -1.05
CA GLY A 90 8.25 -35.07 -1.52
C GLY A 90 9.20 -35.24 -2.71
N ILE A 91 9.17 -34.31 -3.68
CA ILE A 91 10.07 -34.33 -4.84
C ILE A 91 11.54 -34.25 -4.39
N CYS A 92 11.86 -33.46 -3.36
CA CYS A 92 13.22 -33.37 -2.81
C CYS A 92 13.75 -34.72 -2.28
N HIS A 93 12.86 -35.65 -1.92
CA HIS A 93 13.20 -36.94 -1.28
C HIS A 93 13.04 -38.16 -2.19
N LEU A 94 12.63 -37.99 -3.44
CA LEU A 94 12.50 -39.09 -4.38
C LEU A 94 13.83 -39.87 -4.50
N PRO A 95 13.82 -41.22 -4.60
CA PRO A 95 15.02 -42.05 -4.69
C PRO A 95 15.67 -42.00 -6.09
N ILE A 96 15.74 -40.82 -6.68
CA ILE A 96 16.37 -40.52 -7.98
C ILE A 96 17.58 -39.61 -7.78
N ASN A 97 18.39 -39.45 -8.83
CA ASN A 97 19.56 -38.56 -8.77
C ASN A 97 19.13 -37.10 -8.53
N LEU A 98 20.03 -36.31 -7.93
CA LEU A 98 19.74 -34.92 -7.55
C LEU A 98 19.28 -34.05 -8.72
N TRP A 99 19.93 -34.14 -9.88
CA TRP A 99 19.61 -33.30 -11.03
C TRP A 99 18.23 -33.60 -11.61
N ALA A 100 17.77 -34.85 -11.54
CA ALA A 100 16.40 -35.22 -11.87
C ALA A 100 15.40 -34.60 -10.87
N ARG A 101 15.72 -34.57 -9.56
CA ARG A 101 14.88 -33.86 -8.56
C ARG A 101 14.81 -32.37 -8.86
N VAL A 102 15.94 -31.74 -9.20
CA VAL A 102 16.00 -30.33 -9.62
C VAL A 102 15.15 -30.11 -10.87
N GLY A 103 15.29 -30.97 -11.90
CA GLY A 103 14.48 -30.88 -13.13
C GLY A 103 12.98 -30.98 -12.87
N LEU A 104 12.55 -31.91 -11.99
CA LEU A 104 11.15 -32.04 -11.58
C LEU A 104 10.66 -30.79 -10.83
N LEU A 105 11.45 -30.24 -9.91
CA LEU A 105 11.09 -29.02 -9.17
C LEU A 105 11.00 -27.81 -10.09
N VAL A 106 11.87 -27.70 -11.11
CA VAL A 106 11.78 -26.67 -12.13
C VAL A 106 10.50 -26.84 -12.95
N ALA A 107 10.18 -28.06 -13.39
CA ALA A 107 8.97 -28.33 -14.15
C ALA A 107 7.68 -27.99 -13.35
N VAL A 108 7.61 -28.42 -12.09
CA VAL A 108 6.50 -28.06 -11.18
C VAL A 108 6.48 -26.56 -10.91
N GLY A 109 7.64 -25.93 -10.72
CA GLY A 109 7.74 -24.48 -10.55
C GLY A 109 7.20 -23.70 -11.74
N VAL A 110 7.47 -24.14 -12.97
CA VAL A 110 6.91 -23.55 -14.19
C VAL A 110 5.39 -23.72 -14.25
N ALA A 111 4.87 -24.90 -13.91
CA ALA A 111 3.42 -25.12 -13.86
C ALA A 111 2.73 -24.22 -12.82
N LEU A 112 3.33 -24.08 -11.62
CA LEU A 112 2.84 -23.17 -10.58
C LEU A 112 2.96 -21.70 -11.01
N ALA A 113 4.00 -21.33 -11.76
CA ALA A 113 4.15 -19.98 -12.32
C ALA A 113 3.07 -19.69 -13.37
N MET A 114 2.71 -20.65 -14.24
CA MET A 114 1.61 -20.52 -15.19
C MET A 114 0.26 -20.34 -14.49
N LEU A 115 0.04 -21.08 -13.40
CA LEU A 115 -1.14 -20.91 -12.53
C LEU A 115 -1.16 -19.53 -11.86
N ARG A 116 -0.01 -19.01 -11.40
CA ARG A 116 0.10 -17.69 -10.77
C ARG A 116 -0.32 -16.54 -11.69
N VAL A 117 -0.05 -16.66 -13.00
CA VAL A 117 -0.42 -15.65 -14.01
C VAL A 117 -1.77 -15.93 -14.68
N GLY A 118 -2.49 -16.99 -14.26
CA GLY A 118 -3.79 -17.33 -14.83
C GLY A 118 -3.74 -17.77 -16.30
N ALA A 119 -2.62 -18.34 -16.76
CA ALA A 119 -2.44 -18.73 -18.16
C ALA A 119 -2.97 -20.14 -18.47
N GLY A 120 -3.56 -20.29 -19.66
CA GLY A 120 -3.93 -21.59 -20.23
C GLY A 120 -5.06 -22.31 -19.47
N LEU A 121 -4.92 -23.63 -19.29
CA LEU A 121 -5.90 -24.50 -18.61
C LEU A 121 -6.15 -24.14 -17.13
N PHE A 122 -5.32 -23.27 -16.56
CA PHE A 122 -5.34 -22.92 -15.14
C PHE A 122 -6.10 -21.62 -14.82
N ALA A 123 -6.59 -20.90 -15.84
CA ALA A 123 -7.29 -19.62 -15.68
C ALA A 123 -8.56 -19.69 -14.80
N GLN A 124 -9.19 -20.87 -14.70
CA GLN A 124 -10.43 -21.07 -13.95
C GLN A 124 -10.24 -21.45 -12.47
N LEU A 125 -9.00 -21.61 -11.99
CA LEU A 125 -8.75 -22.00 -10.60
C LEU A 125 -8.74 -20.78 -9.67
N THR A 126 -9.82 -20.62 -8.91
CA THR A 126 -10.10 -19.45 -8.05
C THR A 126 -9.19 -19.29 -6.83
N TRP A 127 -8.46 -20.33 -6.43
CA TRP A 127 -7.57 -20.30 -5.24
C TRP A 127 -6.13 -19.87 -5.56
N GLY A 128 -5.74 -19.80 -6.83
CA GLY A 128 -4.40 -19.38 -7.27
C GLY A 128 -3.94 -18.01 -6.72
N PRO A 129 -4.78 -16.96 -6.71
CA PRO A 129 -4.39 -15.62 -6.23
C PRO A 129 -4.03 -15.58 -4.75
N VAL A 130 -4.69 -16.39 -3.90
CA VAL A 130 -4.48 -16.41 -2.45
C VAL A 130 -3.35 -17.37 -2.05
N VAL A 131 -3.32 -18.56 -2.65
CA VAL A 131 -2.38 -19.62 -2.24
C VAL A 131 -0.98 -19.39 -2.80
N MET A 132 -0.84 -18.88 -4.03
CA MET A 132 0.47 -18.80 -4.69
C MET A 132 1.45 -17.83 -4.03
N PRO A 133 1.05 -16.61 -3.59
CA PRO A 133 1.97 -15.72 -2.89
C PRO A 133 2.50 -16.32 -1.59
N VAL A 134 1.64 -16.99 -0.82
CA VAL A 134 2.02 -17.67 0.44
C VAL A 134 2.97 -18.84 0.13
N LEU A 135 2.62 -19.70 -0.82
CA LEU A 135 3.47 -20.82 -1.23
C LEU A 135 4.84 -20.34 -1.73
N GLY A 136 4.86 -19.32 -2.58
CA GLY A 136 6.08 -18.69 -3.09
C GLY A 136 6.96 -18.16 -1.95
N SER A 137 6.39 -17.41 -1.00
CA SER A 137 7.12 -16.89 0.17
C SER A 137 7.81 -17.98 1.01
N MET A 138 7.18 -19.15 1.09
CA MET A 138 7.66 -20.27 1.91
C MET A 138 8.73 -21.09 1.18
N PHE A 139 8.56 -21.33 -0.13
CA PHE A 139 9.32 -22.34 -0.85
C PHE A 139 10.38 -21.78 -1.81
N MET A 140 10.19 -20.59 -2.41
CA MET A 140 10.99 -20.15 -3.57
C MET A 140 12.51 -20.18 -3.33
N PHE A 141 12.99 -19.63 -2.21
CA PHE A 141 14.42 -19.63 -1.85
C PHE A 141 14.79 -20.79 -0.93
N ARG A 142 13.88 -21.23 -0.05
CA ARG A 142 14.15 -22.32 0.89
C ARG A 142 14.35 -23.65 0.19
N LEU A 143 13.67 -23.92 -0.93
CA LEU A 143 13.93 -25.12 -1.73
C LEU A 143 15.37 -25.15 -2.26
N ILE A 144 15.90 -24.01 -2.70
CA ILE A 144 17.28 -23.90 -3.19
C ILE A 144 18.27 -24.24 -2.06
N ILE A 145 18.09 -23.63 -0.89
CA ILE A 145 18.93 -23.89 0.30
C ILE A 145 18.80 -25.34 0.74
N TYR A 146 17.58 -25.83 0.83
CA TYR A 146 17.27 -27.15 1.33
C TYR A 146 17.88 -28.25 0.46
N LEU A 147 17.75 -28.15 -0.87
CA LEU A 147 18.41 -29.08 -1.80
C LEU A 147 19.93 -29.01 -1.73
N TYR A 148 20.48 -27.80 -1.57
CA TYR A 148 21.92 -27.62 -1.38
C TYR A 148 22.38 -28.33 -0.10
N ASP A 149 21.67 -28.16 1.01
CA ASP A 149 22.02 -28.76 2.29
C ASP A 149 21.74 -30.26 2.37
N LEU A 150 20.72 -30.76 1.69
CA LEU A 150 20.37 -32.18 1.64
C LEU A 150 21.53 -33.02 1.08
N GLN A 151 22.27 -32.48 0.10
CA GLN A 151 23.46 -33.13 -0.45
C GLN A 151 24.63 -33.21 0.53
N HIS A 152 24.68 -32.29 1.49
CA HIS A 152 25.77 -32.13 2.45
C HIS A 152 25.32 -32.55 3.87
N GLU A 153 24.15 -33.18 3.99
CA GLU A 153 23.54 -33.56 5.26
C GLU A 153 24.30 -34.75 5.86
N LYS A 154 24.99 -34.51 6.98
CA LYS A 154 25.75 -35.56 7.71
C LYS A 154 24.87 -36.36 8.66
N VAL A 155 23.88 -35.70 9.27
CA VAL A 155 22.94 -36.31 10.22
C VAL A 155 21.52 -36.13 9.67
N PRO A 156 20.80 -37.23 9.36
CA PRO A 156 19.47 -37.15 8.80
C PRO A 156 18.52 -36.36 9.73
N ALA A 157 17.85 -35.35 9.19
CA ALA A 157 16.77 -34.68 9.91
C ALA A 157 15.52 -35.57 10.02
N THR A 158 14.82 -35.42 11.13
CA THR A 158 13.49 -35.97 11.35
C THR A 158 12.47 -35.36 10.40
N ILE A 159 11.34 -36.05 10.19
CA ILE A 159 10.24 -35.50 9.38
C ILE A 159 9.70 -34.19 9.97
N TRP A 160 9.67 -34.08 11.31
CA TRP A 160 9.21 -32.89 12.02
C TRP A 160 10.09 -31.67 11.72
N GLU A 161 11.43 -31.81 11.82
CA GLU A 161 12.36 -30.72 11.47
C GLU A 161 12.18 -30.25 10.03
N ARG A 162 12.00 -31.19 9.09
CA ARG A 162 11.85 -30.89 7.66
C ARG A 162 10.55 -30.15 7.38
N LEU A 163 9.43 -30.61 7.93
CA LEU A 163 8.13 -29.96 7.75
C LEU A 163 8.11 -28.59 8.44
N SER A 164 8.58 -28.49 9.69
CA SER A 164 8.63 -27.22 10.43
C SER A 164 9.49 -26.15 9.74
N TYR A 165 10.55 -26.54 9.01
CA TYR A 165 11.38 -25.58 8.28
C TYR A 165 10.63 -24.85 7.15
N PHE A 166 9.72 -25.55 6.46
CA PHE A 166 8.91 -24.94 5.40
C PHE A 166 7.66 -24.26 5.96
N PHE A 167 6.99 -24.88 6.94
CA PHE A 167 5.78 -24.36 7.58
C PHE A 167 6.11 -23.58 8.87
N LEU A 168 6.83 -22.46 8.72
CA LEU A 168 7.08 -21.54 9.83
C LEU A 168 5.84 -20.69 10.11
N LEU A 169 5.39 -20.63 11.36
CA LEU A 169 4.18 -19.91 11.76
C LEU A 169 4.09 -18.46 11.21
N PRO A 170 5.14 -17.61 11.25
CA PRO A 170 5.00 -16.23 10.78
C PRO A 170 4.83 -16.09 9.26
N ASN A 171 5.05 -17.16 8.46
CA ASN A 171 4.73 -17.13 7.03
C ASN A 171 3.24 -17.09 6.73
N ALA A 172 2.38 -17.38 7.71
CA ALA A 172 0.94 -17.30 7.52
C ALA A 172 0.49 -15.84 7.30
N CYS A 173 1.16 -14.86 7.92
CA CYS A 173 0.85 -13.43 7.80
C CYS A 173 1.92 -12.61 7.04
N PHE A 174 3.18 -13.08 6.98
CA PHE A 174 4.26 -12.34 6.32
C PHE A 174 4.77 -13.02 5.06
N LEU A 175 4.45 -12.40 3.91
CA LEU A 175 4.89 -12.81 2.59
C LEU A 175 6.36 -12.44 2.31
N LEU A 176 6.81 -11.25 2.73
CA LEU A 176 8.23 -10.90 2.68
C LEU A 176 8.92 -11.50 3.89
N PHE A 177 9.80 -12.47 3.66
CA PHE A 177 10.36 -13.30 4.72
C PHE A 177 11.90 -13.36 4.65
N PRO A 178 12.62 -13.33 5.80
CA PRO A 178 14.06 -13.52 5.82
C PRO A 178 14.41 -14.92 5.31
N VAL A 179 15.44 -15.02 4.46
CA VAL A 179 15.85 -16.32 3.90
C VAL A 179 16.58 -17.15 4.95
N VAL A 180 15.82 -17.87 5.78
CA VAL A 180 16.35 -18.68 6.88
C VAL A 180 17.10 -19.89 6.33
N ASP A 181 18.37 -20.01 6.71
CA ASP A 181 19.23 -21.13 6.34
C ASP A 181 18.84 -22.43 7.07
N TYR A 182 18.76 -23.55 6.35
CA TYR A 182 18.29 -24.83 6.90
C TYR A 182 19.22 -25.40 7.98
N GLN A 183 20.53 -25.38 7.74
CA GLN A 183 21.50 -25.81 8.76
C GLN A 183 21.48 -24.91 9.99
N THR A 184 21.35 -23.59 9.80
CA THR A 184 21.25 -22.64 10.91
C THR A 184 19.98 -22.90 11.71
N PHE A 185 18.82 -23.05 11.06
CA PHE A 185 17.54 -23.39 11.67
C PHE A 185 17.64 -24.62 12.59
N ARG A 186 18.30 -25.68 12.12
CA ARG A 186 18.48 -26.91 12.91
C ARG A 186 19.47 -26.74 14.05
N ARG A 187 20.63 -26.14 13.77
CA ARG A 187 21.72 -26.02 14.75
C ARG A 187 21.36 -25.09 15.90
N THR A 188 20.57 -24.06 15.66
CA THR A 188 20.21 -23.05 16.68
C THR A 188 18.92 -23.38 17.44
N TYR A 189 18.32 -24.55 17.21
CA TYR A 189 17.15 -24.99 17.98
C TYR A 189 17.58 -25.45 19.38
N TYR A 190 17.23 -24.66 20.40
CA TYR A 190 17.64 -24.87 21.80
C TYR A 190 19.15 -25.10 21.98
N ASP A 191 19.97 -24.32 21.27
CA ASP A 191 21.44 -24.37 21.35
C ASP A 191 22.02 -23.67 22.60
N THR A 192 21.18 -22.97 23.36
CA THR A 192 21.49 -22.29 24.61
C THR A 192 20.29 -22.38 25.57
N ASP A 193 20.41 -21.80 26.75
CA ASP A 193 19.33 -21.71 27.74
C ASP A 193 18.01 -21.19 27.15
N ALA A 194 16.91 -21.92 27.41
CA ALA A 194 15.60 -21.66 26.82
C ALA A 194 15.05 -20.26 27.17
N ALA A 195 15.15 -19.85 28.44
CA ALA A 195 14.67 -18.54 28.88
C ALA A 195 15.39 -17.39 28.17
N THR A 196 16.70 -17.56 27.94
CA THR A 196 17.50 -16.60 27.16
C THR A 196 17.04 -16.49 25.71
N ILE A 197 16.69 -17.61 25.06
CA ILE A 197 16.16 -17.61 23.69
C ILE A 197 14.81 -16.88 23.65
N TYR A 198 13.91 -17.18 24.59
CA TYR A 198 12.58 -16.58 24.63
C TYR A 198 12.63 -15.07 24.88
N GLN A 199 13.46 -14.63 25.84
CA GLN A 199 13.65 -13.21 26.13
C GLN A 199 14.26 -12.46 24.95
N LYS A 200 15.21 -13.08 24.25
CA LYS A 200 15.76 -12.56 23.00
C LYS A 200 14.66 -12.46 21.92
N GLY A 201 13.78 -13.44 21.83
CA GLY A 201 12.60 -13.44 20.96
C GLY A 201 11.71 -12.22 21.20
N VAL A 202 11.24 -12.02 22.44
CA VAL A 202 10.41 -10.86 22.82
C VAL A 202 11.13 -9.53 22.61
N PHE A 203 12.43 -9.45 22.91
CA PHE A 203 13.24 -8.27 22.64
C PHE A 203 13.30 -7.93 21.14
N TRP A 204 13.41 -8.94 20.27
CA TRP A 204 13.35 -8.73 18.82
C TRP A 204 11.98 -8.27 18.34
N MET A 205 10.90 -8.85 18.85
CA MET A 205 9.55 -8.39 18.52
C MET A 205 9.34 -6.94 18.95
N PHE A 206 9.80 -6.56 20.16
CA PHE A 206 9.78 -5.17 20.62
C PHE A 206 10.56 -4.23 19.70
N ARG A 207 11.79 -4.62 19.31
CA ARG A 207 12.57 -3.84 18.34
C ARG A 207 11.85 -3.72 17.00
N GLY A 208 11.22 -4.80 16.53
CA GLY A 208 10.38 -4.81 15.34
C GLY A 208 9.25 -3.77 15.43
N MET A 209 8.48 -3.80 16.51
CA MET A 209 7.43 -2.83 16.80
C MET A 209 7.93 -1.38 16.77
N THR A 210 9.07 -1.10 17.42
CA THR A 210 9.64 0.25 17.41
C THR A 210 10.05 0.71 16.01
N HIS A 211 10.57 -0.20 15.17
CA HIS A 211 10.91 0.13 13.78
C HIS A 211 9.65 0.40 12.94
N LEU A 212 8.55 -0.34 13.17
CA LEU A 212 7.28 -0.13 12.48
C LEU A 212 6.61 1.20 12.89
N LEU A 213 6.62 1.54 14.17
CA LEU A 213 6.14 2.86 14.64
C LEU A 213 6.99 4.00 14.08
N LEU A 214 8.32 3.88 14.09
CA LEU A 214 9.20 4.88 13.45
C LEU A 214 8.96 4.98 11.96
N TYR A 215 8.70 3.85 11.28
CA TYR A 215 8.30 3.84 9.88
C TYR A 215 7.01 4.62 9.67
N ARG A 216 5.96 4.43 10.49
CA ARG A 216 4.71 5.20 10.39
C ARG A 216 4.94 6.69 10.58
N ILE A 217 5.73 7.09 11.58
CA ILE A 217 6.06 8.50 11.79
C ILE A 217 6.74 9.08 10.55
N LEU A 218 7.73 8.38 9.99
CA LEU A 218 8.41 8.82 8.78
C LEU A 218 7.45 8.91 7.60
N TYR A 219 6.67 7.87 7.39
CA TYR A 219 5.79 7.70 6.25
C TYR A 219 4.64 8.73 6.27
N TYR A 220 4.03 9.00 7.43
CA TYR A 220 2.89 9.92 7.54
C TYR A 220 3.29 11.40 7.62
N TYR A 221 4.45 11.72 8.20
CA TYR A 221 4.75 13.10 8.59
C TYR A 221 6.07 13.66 8.04
N ILE A 222 6.99 12.82 7.57
CA ILE A 222 8.36 13.28 7.24
C ILE A 222 8.66 13.14 5.76
N VAL A 223 8.24 12.04 5.12
CA VAL A 223 8.52 11.80 3.70
C VAL A 223 7.52 12.58 2.85
N PRO A 224 7.95 13.61 2.09
CA PRO A 224 7.04 14.39 1.26
C PRO A 224 6.58 13.57 0.05
N ASN A 225 5.41 13.94 -0.49
CA ASN A 225 4.93 13.44 -1.77
C ASN A 225 5.93 13.85 -2.87
N PRO A 226 6.26 12.97 -3.85
CA PRO A 226 7.11 13.35 -4.99
C PRO A 226 6.67 14.61 -5.73
N THR A 227 5.37 14.93 -5.75
CA THR A 227 4.82 16.15 -6.36
C THR A 227 5.01 17.43 -5.53
N GLN A 228 5.27 17.29 -4.22
CA GLN A 228 5.51 18.41 -3.30
C GLN A 228 6.99 18.81 -3.21
N VAL A 229 7.86 18.17 -3.99
CA VAL A 229 9.30 18.47 -3.97
C VAL A 229 9.56 19.72 -4.81
N VAL A 230 9.85 20.84 -4.15
CA VAL A 230 9.99 22.15 -4.80
C VAL A 230 11.27 22.90 -4.43
N ASP A 231 12.02 22.42 -3.43
CA ASP A 231 13.20 23.09 -2.88
C ASP A 231 14.28 22.10 -2.36
N LEU A 232 15.41 22.63 -1.87
CA LEU A 232 16.51 21.82 -1.34
C LEU A 232 16.09 20.95 -0.15
N TRP A 233 15.26 21.47 0.75
CA TRP A 233 14.91 20.78 1.99
C TRP A 233 13.97 19.60 1.72
N THR A 234 12.98 19.79 0.86
CA THR A 234 12.09 18.73 0.37
C THR A 234 12.87 17.68 -0.43
N VAL A 235 13.87 18.06 -1.23
CA VAL A 235 14.81 17.11 -1.88
C VAL A 235 15.60 16.30 -0.85
N VAL A 236 16.15 16.94 0.18
CA VAL A 236 16.87 16.23 1.25
C VAL A 236 15.93 15.28 1.99
N LEU A 237 14.71 15.73 2.32
CA LEU A 237 13.72 14.91 3.01
C LEU A 237 13.31 13.70 2.19
N ILE A 238 13.05 13.82 0.89
CA ILE A 238 12.66 12.67 0.06
C ILE A 238 13.83 11.69 -0.13
N VAL A 239 15.06 12.19 -0.31
CA VAL A 239 16.26 11.35 -0.49
C VAL A 239 16.55 10.51 0.75
N PHE A 240 16.54 11.12 1.93
CA PHE A 240 16.79 10.38 3.17
C PHE A 240 15.56 9.63 3.67
N GLY A 241 14.38 10.22 3.51
CA GLY A 241 13.09 9.66 3.91
C GLY A 241 12.83 8.32 3.25
N THR A 242 12.93 8.24 1.92
CA THR A 242 12.75 6.99 1.16
C THR A 242 13.70 5.87 1.61
N TYR A 243 14.95 6.20 1.97
CA TYR A 243 15.87 5.22 2.54
C TYR A 243 15.48 4.78 3.96
N LEU A 244 14.99 5.71 4.79
CA LEU A 244 14.52 5.40 6.14
C LEU A 244 13.21 4.60 6.13
N LEU A 245 12.39 4.65 5.08
CA LEU A 245 11.22 3.77 4.92
C LEU A 245 11.59 2.27 4.92
N TYR A 246 12.86 1.94 4.67
CA TYR A 246 13.38 0.58 4.82
C TYR A 246 13.26 0.03 6.26
N LEU A 247 12.99 0.88 7.26
CA LEU A 247 12.62 0.48 8.61
C LEU A 247 11.42 -0.47 8.63
N LYS A 248 10.47 -0.38 7.68
CA LYS A 248 9.36 -1.34 7.58
C LYS A 248 9.88 -2.77 7.42
N VAL A 249 10.71 -3.01 6.39
CA VAL A 249 11.30 -4.34 6.13
C VAL A 249 12.14 -4.80 7.32
N SER A 250 12.91 -3.88 7.91
CA SER A 250 13.68 -4.19 9.11
C SER A 250 12.78 -4.60 10.29
N GLY A 251 11.69 -3.89 10.52
CA GLY A 251 10.72 -4.15 11.58
C GLY A 251 10.06 -5.51 11.45
N LEU A 252 9.53 -5.81 10.25
CA LEU A 252 8.94 -7.10 9.91
C LEU A 252 9.91 -8.26 10.14
N PHE A 253 11.16 -8.12 9.71
CA PHE A 253 12.14 -9.19 9.86
C PHE A 253 12.48 -9.45 11.33
N HIS A 254 12.61 -8.41 12.15
CA HIS A 254 12.79 -8.57 13.60
C HIS A 254 11.59 -9.23 14.27
N LEU A 255 10.36 -8.89 13.83
CA LEU A 255 9.13 -9.50 14.32
C LEU A 255 9.07 -11.01 14.00
N ILE A 256 9.42 -11.37 12.77
CA ILE A 256 9.49 -12.77 12.30
C ILE A 256 10.50 -13.58 13.13
N ILE A 257 11.76 -13.13 13.21
CA ILE A 257 12.80 -13.87 13.96
C ILE A 257 12.49 -13.89 15.46
N GLY A 258 11.85 -12.83 15.98
CA GLY A 258 11.44 -12.74 17.37
C GLY A 258 10.37 -13.77 17.71
N THR A 259 9.37 -13.91 16.83
CA THR A 259 8.32 -14.93 16.96
C THR A 259 8.92 -16.33 16.93
N LEU A 260 9.85 -16.62 16.02
CA LEU A 260 10.56 -17.90 16.00
C LEU A 260 11.39 -18.14 17.27
N GLY A 261 11.96 -17.09 17.86
CA GLY A 261 12.66 -17.16 19.14
C GLY A 261 11.78 -17.70 20.29
N LEU A 262 10.49 -17.35 20.32
CA LEU A 262 9.54 -17.89 21.31
C LEU A 262 9.41 -19.43 21.23
N PHE A 263 9.62 -19.99 20.05
CA PHE A 263 9.54 -21.43 19.81
C PHE A 263 10.91 -22.12 19.81
N GLY A 264 11.94 -21.49 20.40
CA GLY A 264 13.24 -22.11 20.66
C GLY A 264 14.28 -21.96 19.55
N PHE A 265 13.99 -21.19 18.50
CA PHE A 265 14.93 -20.93 17.41
C PHE A 265 15.83 -19.72 17.72
N ASN A 266 17.08 -19.96 18.13
CA ASN A 266 18.04 -18.90 18.47
C ASN A 266 18.69 -18.26 17.22
N LEU A 267 17.87 -17.64 16.38
CA LEU A 267 18.31 -17.08 15.11
C LEU A 267 19.15 -15.79 15.27
N PRO A 268 20.06 -15.49 14.30
CA PRO A 268 20.88 -14.27 14.33
C PRO A 268 20.07 -12.99 14.06
N GLU A 269 20.65 -11.84 14.36
CA GLU A 269 20.05 -10.54 14.03
C GLU A 269 19.87 -10.37 12.51
N THR A 270 18.85 -9.61 12.11
CA THR A 270 18.50 -9.39 10.69
C THR A 270 19.27 -8.20 10.10
N TYR A 271 19.47 -7.15 10.90
CA TYR A 271 20.13 -5.90 10.50
C TYR A 271 21.04 -5.36 11.60
N HIS A 272 22.27 -4.98 11.23
CA HIS A 272 23.29 -4.55 12.17
C HIS A 272 23.79 -3.11 11.93
N ARG A 273 23.05 -2.12 12.43
CA ARG A 273 23.42 -0.68 12.37
C ARG A 273 23.85 -0.26 10.96
N TYR A 274 23.05 -0.64 9.96
CA TYR A 274 23.37 -0.47 8.54
C TYR A 274 23.50 1.00 8.12
N LEU A 275 22.81 1.92 8.81
CA LEU A 275 22.96 3.38 8.64
C LEU A 275 24.37 3.90 8.98
N LEU A 276 25.15 3.14 9.77
CA LEU A 276 26.50 3.51 10.21
C LEU A 276 27.60 2.77 9.44
N ALA A 277 27.28 2.25 8.25
CA ALA A 277 28.25 1.55 7.43
C ALA A 277 29.36 2.50 6.92
N SER A 278 30.61 2.05 6.94
CA SER A 278 31.77 2.87 6.55
C SER A 278 32.38 2.51 5.18
N GLY A 279 31.73 1.62 4.45
CA GLY A 279 32.08 1.23 3.08
C GLY A 279 31.10 0.23 2.49
N PHE A 280 31.16 -0.01 1.18
CA PHE A 280 30.23 -0.89 0.46
C PHE A 280 30.21 -2.34 1.00
N ASN A 281 31.38 -2.94 1.24
CA ASN A 281 31.45 -4.27 1.86
C ASN A 281 30.95 -4.29 3.30
N ASP A 282 31.08 -3.18 4.04
CA ASP A 282 30.60 -3.06 5.41
C ASP A 282 29.07 -2.93 5.43
N PHE A 283 28.51 -2.15 4.50
CA PHE A 283 27.07 -2.04 4.29
C PHE A 283 26.46 -3.39 3.93
N TRP A 284 26.96 -4.09 2.90
CA TRP A 284 26.49 -5.43 2.50
C TRP A 284 26.55 -6.47 3.62
N ARG A 285 27.46 -6.33 4.59
CA ARG A 285 27.51 -7.21 5.76
C ARG A 285 26.46 -6.92 6.82
N ARG A 286 25.92 -5.69 6.84
CA ARG A 286 25.04 -5.17 7.88
C ARG A 286 23.58 -5.08 7.44
N SER A 287 23.34 -4.89 6.15
CA SER A 287 22.02 -4.90 5.54
C SER A 287 21.62 -6.32 5.16
N ASN A 288 20.37 -6.69 5.48
CA ASN A 288 19.74 -7.98 5.17
C ASN A 288 20.70 -9.19 5.29
N ILE A 289 21.10 -9.50 6.52
CA ILE A 289 22.14 -10.49 6.82
C ILE A 289 21.78 -11.88 6.27
N TYR A 290 20.49 -12.24 6.31
CA TYR A 290 19.96 -13.50 5.81
C TYR A 290 20.14 -13.63 4.29
N TRP A 291 19.81 -12.57 3.54
CA TRP A 291 20.03 -12.55 2.09
C TRP A 291 21.51 -12.67 1.74
N LYS A 292 22.36 -11.91 2.45
CA LYS A 292 23.81 -12.00 2.29
C LYS A 292 24.31 -13.42 2.56
N ASP A 293 23.92 -14.05 3.66
CA ASP A 293 24.37 -15.41 4.00
C ASP A 293 23.93 -16.43 2.95
N PHE A 294 22.68 -16.34 2.49
CA PHE A 294 22.17 -17.14 1.37
C PHE A 294 23.04 -16.97 0.12
N MET A 295 23.30 -15.72 -0.29
CA MET A 295 24.11 -15.41 -1.46
C MET A 295 25.54 -15.92 -1.35
N MET A 296 26.14 -15.75 -0.16
CA MET A 296 27.49 -16.22 0.10
C MET A 296 27.59 -17.74 0.00
N LYS A 297 26.65 -18.45 0.65
CA LYS A 297 26.62 -19.91 0.73
C LYS A 297 26.36 -20.57 -0.62
N VAL A 298 25.29 -20.16 -1.31
CA VAL A 298 24.78 -20.87 -2.49
C VAL A 298 25.47 -20.43 -3.79
N PHE A 299 25.85 -19.15 -3.91
CA PHE A 299 26.37 -18.60 -5.16
C PHE A 299 27.84 -18.19 -5.07
N TYR A 300 28.22 -17.37 -4.09
CA TYR A 300 29.58 -16.81 -4.02
C TYR A 300 30.66 -17.89 -3.86
N TYR A 301 30.61 -18.68 -2.78
CA TYR A 301 31.68 -19.66 -2.52
C TYR A 301 31.80 -20.70 -3.63
N PRO A 302 30.70 -21.28 -4.16
CA PRO A 302 30.80 -22.22 -5.27
C PRO A 302 31.34 -21.59 -6.56
N MET A 303 30.99 -20.33 -6.86
CA MET A 303 31.51 -19.61 -8.03
C MET A 303 32.99 -19.27 -7.86
N PHE A 304 33.36 -18.69 -6.72
CA PHE A 304 34.73 -18.35 -6.36
C PHE A 304 35.66 -19.58 -6.43
N MET A 305 35.25 -20.71 -5.84
CA MET A 305 36.06 -21.94 -5.87
C MET A 305 36.27 -22.47 -7.29
N ARG A 306 35.24 -22.41 -8.16
CA ARG A 306 35.38 -22.81 -9.57
C ARG A 306 36.32 -21.89 -10.34
N LEU A 307 36.21 -20.57 -10.13
CA LEU A 307 37.09 -19.57 -10.75
C LEU A 307 38.55 -19.74 -10.29
N ARG A 308 38.77 -20.03 -9.00
CA ARG A 308 40.10 -20.34 -8.45
C ARG A 308 40.70 -21.61 -9.03
N LYS A 309 39.89 -22.67 -9.22
CA LYS A 309 40.34 -23.94 -9.82
C LYS A 309 40.78 -23.79 -11.28
N ARG A 310 40.17 -22.88 -12.06
CA ARG A 310 40.54 -22.60 -13.46
C ARG A 310 41.80 -21.71 -13.61
N LYS A 311 42.74 -21.76 -12.65
CA LYS A 311 43.95 -20.92 -12.57
C LYS A 311 43.71 -19.40 -12.53
N GLY A 312 42.50 -18.94 -12.21
CA GLY A 312 42.21 -17.51 -12.06
C GLY A 312 43.00 -16.87 -10.91
N GLY A 313 43.54 -15.66 -11.15
CA GLY A 313 44.19 -14.86 -10.12
C GLY A 313 43.21 -14.55 -8.97
N MET A 314 43.70 -14.45 -7.73
CA MET A 314 42.85 -14.21 -6.54
C MET A 314 41.94 -12.99 -6.70
N VAL A 315 42.48 -11.91 -7.25
CA VAL A 315 41.75 -10.66 -7.51
C VAL A 315 40.64 -10.85 -8.55
N GLN A 316 40.92 -11.55 -9.65
CA GLN A 316 39.93 -11.84 -10.69
C GLN A 316 38.81 -12.73 -10.17
N ALA A 317 39.16 -13.77 -9.40
CA ALA A 317 38.18 -14.67 -8.82
C ALA A 317 37.23 -13.96 -7.86
N VAL A 318 37.75 -13.06 -7.00
CA VAL A 318 36.89 -12.26 -6.11
C VAL A 318 36.05 -11.27 -6.90
N GLY A 319 36.63 -10.56 -7.88
CA GLY A 319 35.89 -9.58 -8.68
C GLY A 319 34.73 -10.22 -9.45
N LEU A 320 34.99 -11.30 -10.20
CA LEU A 320 33.98 -12.01 -10.98
C LEU A 320 32.92 -12.70 -10.10
N ALA A 321 33.32 -13.33 -8.99
CA ALA A 321 32.36 -13.96 -8.08
C ALA A 321 31.44 -12.92 -7.44
N THR A 322 31.97 -11.75 -7.07
CA THR A 322 31.18 -10.65 -6.51
C THR A 322 30.22 -10.08 -7.54
N ALA A 323 30.69 -9.82 -8.78
CA ALA A 323 29.82 -9.36 -9.87
C ALA A 323 28.69 -10.36 -10.15
N GLY A 324 29.00 -11.67 -10.16
CA GLY A 324 28.01 -12.72 -10.33
C GLY A 324 26.96 -12.76 -9.21
N VAL A 325 27.35 -12.48 -7.95
CA VAL A 325 26.40 -12.39 -6.83
C VAL A 325 25.41 -11.24 -7.02
N PHE A 326 25.85 -10.08 -7.50
CA PHE A 326 24.96 -8.94 -7.73
C PHE A 326 24.03 -9.16 -8.93
N LEU A 327 24.52 -9.79 -10.00
CA LEU A 327 23.67 -10.21 -11.12
C LEU A 327 22.58 -11.19 -10.66
N VAL A 328 22.96 -12.21 -9.89
CA VAL A 328 22.00 -13.18 -9.34
C VAL A 328 21.05 -12.50 -8.34
N THR A 329 21.54 -11.56 -7.54
CA THR A 329 20.70 -10.79 -6.60
C THR A 329 19.60 -10.04 -7.33
N TRP A 330 19.92 -9.36 -8.43
CA TRP A 330 18.91 -8.68 -9.25
C TRP A 330 17.87 -9.67 -9.80
N LEU A 331 18.30 -10.76 -10.44
CA LEU A 331 17.38 -11.76 -10.99
C LEU A 331 16.49 -12.41 -9.92
N LEU A 332 17.06 -12.71 -8.75
CA LEU A 332 16.30 -13.28 -7.64
C LEU A 332 15.38 -12.25 -6.98
N HIS A 333 15.67 -10.95 -7.08
CA HIS A 333 14.74 -9.90 -6.67
C HIS A 333 13.50 -9.90 -7.56
N SER A 334 13.64 -9.90 -8.89
CA SER A 334 12.51 -10.01 -9.83
C SER A 334 11.75 -11.33 -9.64
N TYR A 335 12.45 -12.42 -9.38
CA TYR A 335 11.84 -13.72 -9.07
C TYR A 335 11.02 -13.69 -7.77
N GLN A 336 11.50 -13.02 -6.72
CA GLN A 336 10.73 -12.83 -5.49
C GLN A 336 9.47 -12.00 -5.76
N TRP A 337 9.60 -10.88 -6.47
CA TRP A 337 8.45 -10.03 -6.85
C TRP A 337 7.39 -10.80 -7.62
N PHE A 338 7.80 -11.70 -8.52
CA PHE A 338 6.85 -12.51 -9.28
C PHE A 338 5.99 -13.39 -8.39
N TRP A 339 6.58 -14.06 -7.41
CA TRP A 339 5.80 -14.90 -6.50
C TRP A 339 4.91 -14.07 -5.59
N LEU A 340 5.44 -13.01 -5.00
CA LEU A 340 4.71 -12.21 -4.02
C LEU A 340 3.60 -11.37 -4.66
N LEU A 341 3.86 -10.77 -5.82
CA LEU A 341 3.01 -9.74 -6.42
C LEU A 341 2.56 -10.07 -7.85
N GLY A 342 3.10 -11.11 -8.49
CA GLY A 342 2.70 -11.54 -9.83
C GLY A 342 3.43 -10.83 -10.97
N ALA A 343 4.25 -9.83 -10.65
CA ALA A 343 5.02 -9.05 -11.62
C ALA A 343 6.50 -9.48 -11.65
N PHE A 344 7.11 -9.51 -12.83
CA PHE A 344 8.54 -9.77 -13.00
C PHE A 344 9.24 -8.49 -13.50
N PRO A 345 9.54 -7.53 -12.61
CA PRO A 345 10.08 -6.23 -13.03
C PRO A 345 11.50 -6.38 -13.60
N LEU A 346 11.72 -5.78 -14.77
CA LEU A 346 13.01 -5.65 -15.44
C LEU A 346 13.19 -4.22 -15.93
N THR A 347 13.18 -3.26 -14.99
CA THR A 347 13.27 -1.84 -15.35
C THR A 347 14.72 -1.41 -15.56
N ILE A 348 14.92 -0.33 -16.31
CA ILE A 348 16.26 0.26 -16.46
C ILE A 348 16.79 0.80 -15.12
N THR A 349 15.90 1.27 -14.25
CA THR A 349 16.22 1.71 -12.89
C THR A 349 16.83 0.56 -12.08
N ASP A 350 16.26 -0.65 -12.14
CA ASP A 350 16.81 -1.84 -11.48
C ASP A 350 18.20 -2.20 -12.03
N VAL A 351 18.34 -2.22 -13.36
CA VAL A 351 19.62 -2.52 -14.02
C VAL A 351 20.71 -1.57 -13.52
N LEU A 352 20.41 -0.27 -13.49
CA LEU A 352 21.34 0.77 -13.07
C LEU A 352 21.67 0.65 -11.58
N PHE A 353 20.66 0.49 -10.72
CA PHE A 353 20.85 0.34 -9.28
C PHE A 353 21.80 -0.83 -8.94
N TRP A 354 21.48 -2.03 -9.45
CA TRP A 354 22.26 -3.23 -9.14
C TRP A 354 23.66 -3.21 -9.77
N SER A 355 23.80 -2.63 -10.97
CA SER A 355 25.09 -2.51 -11.65
C SER A 355 26.02 -1.51 -10.96
N VAL A 356 25.51 -0.34 -10.58
CA VAL A 356 26.28 0.69 -9.87
C VAL A 356 26.70 0.16 -8.49
N PHE A 357 25.75 -0.38 -7.71
CA PHE A 357 26.06 -0.88 -6.39
C PHE A 357 27.00 -2.09 -6.43
N GLY A 358 26.73 -3.06 -7.31
CA GLY A 358 27.58 -4.24 -7.50
C GLY A 358 28.98 -3.88 -7.97
N GLY A 359 29.12 -2.94 -8.91
CA GLY A 359 30.42 -2.44 -9.39
C GLY A 359 31.24 -1.81 -8.26
N LEU A 360 30.61 -0.99 -7.41
CA LEU A 360 31.28 -0.37 -6.26
C LEU A 360 31.70 -1.39 -5.20
N VAL A 361 30.88 -2.41 -4.95
CA VAL A 361 31.23 -3.53 -4.05
C VAL A 361 32.41 -4.35 -4.61
N VAL A 362 32.45 -4.59 -5.92
CA VAL A 362 33.59 -5.24 -6.61
C VAL A 362 34.86 -4.41 -6.43
N VAL A 363 34.82 -3.12 -6.74
CA VAL A 363 35.97 -2.21 -6.59
C VAL A 363 36.43 -2.15 -5.13
N ASN A 364 35.51 -2.07 -4.18
CA ASN A 364 35.83 -2.05 -2.75
C ASN A 364 36.49 -3.38 -2.32
N SER A 365 35.97 -4.51 -2.78
CA SER A 365 36.51 -5.84 -2.47
C SER A 365 37.91 -6.05 -3.01
N VAL A 366 38.15 -5.69 -4.28
CA VAL A 366 39.47 -5.78 -4.91
C VAL A 366 40.47 -4.83 -4.25
N SER A 367 40.05 -3.61 -3.92
CA SER A 367 40.92 -2.62 -3.28
C SER A 367 41.35 -3.06 -1.88
N GLN A 368 40.43 -3.62 -1.09
CA GLN A 368 40.75 -4.17 0.24
C GLN A 368 41.72 -5.34 0.18
N LEU A 369 41.58 -6.21 -0.82
CA LEU A 369 42.50 -7.32 -1.04
C LEU A 369 43.91 -6.84 -1.39
N LYS A 370 44.03 -5.84 -2.28
CA LYS A 370 45.33 -5.26 -2.67
C LYS A 370 46.00 -4.49 -1.53
N ALA A 371 45.23 -3.80 -0.68
CA ALA A 371 45.77 -3.00 0.41
C ALA A 371 46.38 -3.83 1.56
N GLY A 372 46.05 -5.13 1.64
CA GLY A 372 46.48 -6.03 2.71
C GLY A 372 45.83 -5.74 4.07
N LYS A 373 45.67 -6.77 4.91
CA LYS A 373 45.18 -6.58 6.29
C LYS A 373 46.25 -5.90 7.14
N LYS A 374 46.21 -4.58 7.29
CA LYS A 374 46.95 -3.85 8.34
C LYS A 374 46.26 -4.07 9.69
N GLY A 375 46.51 -5.21 10.33
CA GLY A 375 46.11 -5.46 11.72
C GLY A 375 47.22 -5.05 12.68
N SER A 376 47.00 -4.01 13.49
CA SER A 376 47.80 -3.77 14.69
C SER A 376 47.08 -4.41 15.88
N LEU A 377 47.76 -5.30 16.60
CA LEU A 377 47.28 -5.94 17.85
C LEU A 377 47.36 -5.01 19.07
N SER A 378 47.75 -3.74 18.90
CA SER A 378 47.82 -2.77 20.00
C SER A 378 46.44 -2.23 20.38
N LYS A 379 46.24 -1.94 21.69
CA LYS A 379 45.05 -1.24 22.19
C LYS A 379 44.84 0.03 21.36
N PRO A 380 43.62 0.29 20.85
CA PRO A 380 43.39 1.43 19.98
C PRO A 380 43.51 2.73 20.77
N VAL A 381 44.65 3.41 20.67
CA VAL A 381 44.80 4.80 21.12
C VAL A 381 44.00 5.68 20.16
N PHE A 382 43.21 6.61 20.72
CA PHE A 382 42.43 7.55 19.92
C PHE A 382 43.33 8.33 18.95
N SER A 383 42.87 8.47 17.72
CA SER A 383 43.52 9.30 16.70
C SER A 383 42.45 10.11 16.01
N PHE A 384 42.51 11.44 16.17
CA PHE A 384 41.56 12.35 15.54
C PHE A 384 41.47 12.14 14.02
N LYS A 385 42.61 11.96 13.35
CA LYS A 385 42.66 11.68 11.91
C LYS A 385 41.89 10.39 11.54
N LYS A 386 42.07 9.30 12.30
CA LYS A 386 41.33 8.05 12.07
C LYS A 386 39.84 8.23 12.35
N ALA A 387 39.50 8.93 13.42
CA ALA A 387 38.12 9.20 13.81
C ALA A 387 37.38 10.04 12.77
N LEU A 388 38.00 11.14 12.32
CA LEU A 388 37.49 12.00 11.25
C LEU A 388 37.34 11.22 9.94
N THR A 389 38.35 10.43 9.56
CA THR A 389 38.28 9.59 8.35
C THR A 389 37.12 8.59 8.42
N HIS A 390 36.89 7.98 9.59
CA HIS A 390 35.79 7.05 9.77
C HIS A 390 34.43 7.76 9.73
N ALA A 391 34.29 8.90 10.40
CA ALA A 391 33.06 9.70 10.38
C ALA A 391 32.72 10.20 8.96
N LEU A 392 33.71 10.68 8.21
CA LEU A 392 33.56 11.05 6.80
C LEU A 392 33.10 9.88 5.93
N LYS A 393 33.67 8.69 6.14
CA LYS A 393 33.26 7.48 5.42
C LYS A 393 31.82 7.09 5.74
N VAL A 394 31.41 7.18 7.00
CA VAL A 394 30.04 6.88 7.41
C VAL A 394 29.05 7.87 6.78
N MET A 395 29.34 9.17 6.86
CA MET A 395 28.48 10.19 6.24
C MET A 395 28.42 10.06 4.72
N GLY A 396 29.56 9.81 4.06
CA GLY A 396 29.61 9.58 2.62
C GLY A 396 28.80 8.34 2.19
N MET A 397 28.89 7.25 2.96
CA MET A 397 28.07 6.06 2.71
C MET A 397 26.59 6.30 2.96
N LEU A 398 26.23 7.04 4.02
CA LEU A 398 24.86 7.36 4.34
C LEU A 398 24.21 8.18 3.21
N ILE A 399 24.87 9.26 2.79
CA ILE A 399 24.41 10.11 1.67
C ILE A 399 24.33 9.29 0.38
N PHE A 400 25.35 8.50 0.07
CA PHE A 400 25.38 7.70 -1.16
C PHE A 400 24.26 6.67 -1.19
N ILE A 401 24.07 5.90 -0.13
CA ILE A 401 23.02 4.88 -0.09
C ILE A 401 21.63 5.52 -0.07
N ALA A 402 21.45 6.66 0.62
CA ALA A 402 20.19 7.41 0.57
C ALA A 402 19.86 7.87 -0.86
N ALA A 403 20.82 8.49 -1.55
CA ALA A 403 20.67 8.91 -2.95
C ALA A 403 20.37 7.70 -3.87
N LEU A 404 21.15 6.62 -3.73
CA LEU A 404 20.95 5.40 -4.52
C LEU A 404 19.59 4.75 -4.26
N TRP A 405 19.10 4.78 -3.02
CA TRP A 405 17.78 4.25 -2.66
C TRP A 405 16.65 5.12 -3.20
N SER A 406 16.77 6.44 -3.12
CA SER A 406 15.79 7.38 -3.70
C SER A 406 15.72 7.27 -5.24
N PHE A 407 16.85 6.98 -5.89
CA PHE A 407 16.92 6.67 -7.31
C PHE A 407 16.14 5.39 -7.62
N TRP A 408 16.32 4.35 -6.80
CA TRP A 408 15.62 3.08 -6.98
C TRP A 408 14.11 3.19 -6.69
N TYR A 409 13.72 4.11 -5.80
CA TYR A 409 12.32 4.43 -5.51
C TYR A 409 11.64 5.19 -6.65
N SER A 410 12.40 5.90 -7.49
CA SER A 410 11.85 6.72 -8.56
C SER A 410 11.38 5.86 -9.76
N PRO A 411 10.24 6.18 -10.40
CA PRO A 411 9.73 5.42 -11.54
C PRO A 411 10.72 5.34 -12.71
N THR A 412 11.39 6.46 -13.00
CA THR A 412 12.39 6.56 -14.07
C THR A 412 13.61 7.39 -13.64
N PRO A 413 14.77 7.20 -14.29
CA PRO A 413 15.94 8.05 -14.05
C PRO A 413 15.69 9.54 -14.31
N ALA A 414 14.84 9.86 -15.30
CA ALA A 414 14.49 11.25 -15.63
C ALA A 414 13.66 11.90 -14.52
N ALA A 415 12.69 11.18 -13.94
CA ALA A 415 11.91 11.66 -12.80
C ALA A 415 12.80 11.94 -11.58
N TRP A 416 13.78 11.08 -11.32
CA TRP A 416 14.74 11.29 -10.23
C TRP A 416 15.61 12.53 -10.45
N LEU A 417 16.11 12.75 -11.67
CA LEU A 417 16.87 13.95 -12.01
C LEU A 417 16.03 15.23 -11.93
N GLY A 418 14.78 15.17 -12.40
CA GLY A 418 13.82 16.27 -12.28
C GLY A 418 13.56 16.64 -10.82
N MET A 419 13.36 15.63 -9.95
CA MET A 419 13.23 15.82 -8.50
C MET A 419 14.47 16.49 -7.90
N LEU A 420 15.68 16.02 -8.24
CA LEU A 420 16.91 16.64 -7.74
C LEU A 420 17.12 18.07 -8.24
N ALA A 421 16.65 18.39 -9.45
CA ALA A 421 16.78 19.73 -10.02
C ALA A 421 16.02 20.79 -9.21
N GLN A 422 14.97 20.40 -8.48
CA GLN A 422 14.19 21.30 -7.62
C GLN A 422 15.01 21.91 -6.48
N ALA A 423 16.13 21.27 -6.10
CA ALA A 423 17.07 21.86 -5.15
C ALA A 423 17.66 23.20 -5.64
N GLY A 424 17.68 23.43 -6.96
CA GLY A 424 18.15 24.69 -7.57
C GLY A 424 17.26 25.90 -7.27
N ASN A 425 16.04 25.68 -6.78
CA ASN A 425 15.12 26.76 -6.41
C ASN A 425 15.47 27.39 -5.04
N SER A 426 16.38 26.79 -4.28
CA SER A 426 16.81 27.29 -2.97
C SER A 426 17.98 28.27 -3.05
N GLY A 427 18.06 29.17 -2.07
CA GLY A 427 19.12 30.17 -1.99
C GLY A 427 20.45 29.60 -1.44
N PRO A 428 21.57 30.33 -1.58
CA PRO A 428 22.88 29.88 -1.09
C PRO A 428 22.93 29.65 0.42
N VAL A 429 22.04 30.28 1.19
CA VAL A 429 21.91 30.10 2.64
C VAL A 429 21.48 28.66 2.98
N ASP A 430 20.53 28.09 2.25
CA ASP A 430 20.04 26.73 2.49
C ASP A 430 21.14 25.69 2.28
N PHE A 431 21.94 25.86 1.22
CA PHE A 431 23.10 25.01 0.95
C PHE A 431 24.18 25.15 2.04
N ALA A 432 24.41 26.36 2.55
CA ALA A 432 25.35 26.59 3.65
C ALA A 432 24.87 25.91 4.95
N LEU A 433 23.58 26.00 5.26
CA LEU A 433 22.96 25.33 6.40
C LEU A 433 23.06 23.80 6.29
N LEU A 434 22.75 23.23 5.11
CA LEU A 434 22.94 21.80 4.87
C LEU A 434 24.40 21.37 5.08
N GLY A 435 25.35 22.18 4.58
CA GLY A 435 26.79 21.98 4.83
C GLY A 435 27.14 21.98 6.31
N LEU A 436 26.61 22.92 7.09
CA LEU A 436 26.80 22.99 8.54
C LEU A 436 26.22 21.78 9.27
N ILE A 437 25.03 21.30 8.87
CA ILE A 437 24.41 20.09 9.43
C ILE A 437 25.34 18.88 9.18
N ILE A 438 25.83 18.71 7.95
CA ILE A 438 26.74 17.60 7.61
C ILE A 438 28.03 17.69 8.45
N VAL A 439 28.64 18.87 8.59
CA VAL A 439 29.83 19.08 9.42
C VAL A 439 29.54 18.78 10.89
N GLY A 440 28.38 19.21 11.41
CA GLY A 440 27.93 18.90 12.77
C GLY A 440 27.80 17.40 13.02
N LEU A 441 27.17 16.67 12.09
CA LEU A 441 27.03 15.21 12.18
C LEU A 441 28.39 14.50 12.13
N ILE A 442 29.34 14.97 11.31
CA ILE A 442 30.72 14.47 11.29
C ILE A 442 31.39 14.70 12.65
N ALA A 443 31.26 15.90 13.22
CA ALA A 443 31.82 16.25 14.52
C ALA A 443 31.25 15.36 15.65
N ILE A 444 29.94 15.11 15.63
CA ILE A 444 29.28 14.14 16.54
C ILE A 444 29.90 12.75 16.36
N GLY A 445 30.07 12.28 15.12
CA GLY A 445 30.70 10.98 14.84
C GLY A 445 32.14 10.87 15.35
N VAL A 446 32.91 11.95 15.33
CA VAL A 446 34.24 12.02 15.95
C VAL A 446 34.14 11.99 17.48
N GLY A 447 33.21 12.76 18.05
CA GLY A 447 32.94 12.78 19.49
C GLY A 447 32.54 11.41 20.06
N VAL A 448 31.68 10.68 19.35
CA VAL A 448 31.30 9.30 19.71
C VAL A 448 32.51 8.37 19.72
N GLN A 449 33.40 8.47 18.73
CA GLN A 449 34.63 7.66 18.72
C GLN A 449 35.60 8.04 19.84
N TYR A 450 35.70 9.32 20.17
CA TYR A 450 36.47 9.79 21.32
C TYR A 450 35.92 9.22 22.63
N ALA A 451 34.62 9.33 22.86
CA ALA A 451 33.96 8.79 24.05
C ALA A 451 34.09 7.26 24.14
N ASN A 452 33.94 6.53 23.03
CA ASN A 452 34.20 5.07 22.98
C ASN A 452 35.64 4.73 23.35
N SER A 453 36.63 5.53 22.93
CA SER A 453 38.04 5.33 23.31
C SER A 453 38.30 5.56 24.81
N ARG A 454 37.43 6.33 25.47
CA ARG A 454 37.42 6.57 26.92
C ARG A 454 36.61 5.53 27.70
N GLY A 455 36.05 4.52 27.02
CA GLY A 455 35.27 3.45 27.65
C GLY A 455 33.78 3.76 27.81
N VAL A 456 33.29 4.90 27.33
CA VAL A 456 31.85 5.21 27.31
C VAL A 456 31.19 4.35 26.24
N ARG A 457 30.11 3.64 26.59
CA ARG A 457 29.31 2.85 25.65
C ARG A 457 27.94 3.50 25.50
N PHE A 458 27.58 3.89 24.28
CA PHE A 458 26.29 4.48 23.94
C PHE A 458 25.17 3.45 23.71
N THR A 459 25.36 2.20 24.14
CA THR A 459 24.40 1.12 23.90
C THR A 459 23.95 0.55 25.24
N LEU A 460 22.67 0.72 25.55
CA LEU A 460 22.03 0.17 26.75
C LEU A 460 22.08 -1.37 26.78
N LEU A 461 21.99 -2.00 25.60
CA LEU A 461 22.00 -3.45 25.39
C LEU A 461 22.88 -3.83 24.20
N ASP A 462 23.52 -5.00 24.27
CA ASP A 462 24.05 -5.68 23.09
C ASP A 462 22.90 -6.48 22.43
N PRO A 463 22.42 -6.08 21.24
CA PRO A 463 21.28 -6.74 20.60
C PRO A 463 21.55 -8.21 20.27
N ALA A 464 22.81 -8.59 20.06
CA ALA A 464 23.16 -9.95 19.66
C ALA A 464 23.13 -10.94 20.85
N LYS A 465 23.39 -10.45 22.06
CA LYS A 465 23.45 -11.23 23.30
C LYS A 465 22.97 -10.41 24.51
N PRO A 466 21.69 -10.04 24.55
CA PRO A 466 21.19 -9.26 25.67
C PRO A 466 21.21 -10.11 26.94
N ALA A 467 21.71 -9.55 28.04
CA ALA A 467 21.55 -10.16 29.35
C ALA A 467 20.05 -10.20 29.69
N PHE A 468 19.54 -11.37 30.10
CA PHE A 468 18.11 -11.63 30.32
C PHE A 468 17.43 -10.49 31.10
N SER A 469 17.94 -10.14 32.28
CA SER A 469 17.34 -9.12 33.16
C SER A 469 17.29 -7.73 32.53
N ARG A 470 18.32 -7.33 31.78
CA ARG A 470 18.36 -6.02 31.13
C ARG A 470 17.43 -5.96 29.92
N ALA A 471 17.39 -7.02 29.10
CA ALA A 471 16.41 -7.08 28.00
C ALA A 471 14.98 -7.08 28.54
N ALA A 472 14.72 -7.86 29.58
CA ALA A 472 13.41 -7.90 30.21
C ALA A 472 12.99 -6.51 30.71
N MET A 473 13.87 -5.82 31.45
CA MET A 473 13.60 -4.47 31.95
C MET A 473 13.33 -3.47 30.81
N VAL A 474 14.20 -3.43 29.80
CA VAL A 474 14.05 -2.47 28.68
C VAL A 474 12.78 -2.75 27.89
N THR A 475 12.48 -4.01 27.58
CA THR A 475 11.26 -4.37 26.86
C THR A 475 10.02 -4.07 27.69
N SER A 476 9.98 -4.47 28.97
CA SER A 476 8.83 -4.16 29.84
C SER A 476 8.57 -2.66 29.96
N LEU A 477 9.59 -1.86 30.26
CA LEU A 477 9.44 -0.40 30.39
C LEU A 477 9.04 0.24 29.07
N GLY A 478 9.68 -0.16 27.96
CA GLY A 478 9.36 0.38 26.64
C GLY A 478 7.93 0.08 26.20
N VAL A 479 7.48 -1.17 26.37
CA VAL A 479 6.11 -1.58 26.04
C VAL A 479 5.10 -0.85 26.91
N LEU A 480 5.33 -0.74 28.23
CA LEU A 480 4.42 -0.03 29.14
C LEU A 480 4.31 1.46 28.80
N VAL A 481 5.42 2.10 28.42
CA VAL A 481 5.41 3.51 27.99
C VAL A 481 4.58 3.66 26.71
N ILE A 482 4.86 2.86 25.67
CA ILE A 482 4.14 2.95 24.38
C ILE A 482 2.66 2.64 24.58
N LEU A 483 2.32 1.57 25.31
CA LEU A 483 0.94 1.18 25.59
C LEU A 483 0.21 2.24 26.43
N GLY A 484 0.90 2.86 27.38
CA GLY A 484 0.36 3.97 28.19
C GLY A 484 0.08 5.20 27.34
N LEU A 485 0.94 5.53 26.38
CA LEU A 485 0.72 6.61 25.42
C LEU A 485 -0.45 6.33 24.47
N GLY A 486 -0.73 5.06 24.16
CA GLY A 486 -1.88 4.65 23.35
C GLY A 486 -3.23 4.63 24.09
N GLN A 487 -3.28 5.01 25.38
CA GLN A 487 -4.55 5.07 26.12
C GLN A 487 -5.27 6.42 25.87
N PRO A 488 -6.58 6.42 25.58
CA PRO A 488 -7.33 7.65 25.32
C PRO A 488 -7.22 8.69 26.45
N GLN A 489 -7.22 8.23 27.71
CA GLN A 489 -7.07 9.11 28.87
C GLN A 489 -5.69 9.77 28.96
N ALA A 490 -4.64 9.09 28.51
CA ALA A 490 -3.29 9.65 28.48
C ALA A 490 -3.16 10.66 27.34
N GLN A 491 -3.72 10.35 26.16
CA GLN A 491 -3.73 11.23 24.99
C GLN A 491 -4.47 12.53 25.29
N TYR A 492 -5.67 12.44 25.86
CA TYR A 492 -6.44 13.63 26.27
C TYR A 492 -5.64 14.56 27.20
N ARG A 493 -4.88 14.00 28.14
CA ARG A 493 -4.02 14.78 29.06
C ARG A 493 -2.78 15.38 28.39
N LEU A 494 -2.34 14.82 27.27
CA LEU A 494 -1.14 15.24 26.54
C LEU A 494 -1.46 16.26 25.43
N GLY A 495 -2.73 16.58 25.19
CA GLY A 495 -3.16 17.57 24.20
C GLY A 495 -2.69 17.21 22.79
N GLY A 496 -2.09 18.15 22.07
CA GLY A 496 -1.62 17.93 20.69
C GLY A 496 -0.59 16.81 20.52
N PHE A 497 0.17 16.46 21.55
CA PHE A 497 1.03 15.27 21.49
C PHE A 497 0.20 13.98 21.59
N GLY A 498 -0.92 14.00 22.31
CA GLY A 498 -1.89 12.92 22.36
C GLY A 498 -2.54 12.68 20.99
N ASP A 499 -2.93 13.75 20.29
CA ASP A 499 -3.50 13.67 18.94
C ASP A 499 -2.49 13.05 17.94
N PHE A 500 -1.22 13.46 18.02
CA PHE A 500 -0.13 12.85 17.25
C PHE A 500 0.08 11.36 17.58
N VAL A 501 -0.12 10.94 18.82
CA VAL A 501 -0.03 9.51 19.16
C VAL A 501 -1.27 8.76 18.66
N GLY A 502 -2.46 9.36 18.76
CA GLY A 502 -3.72 8.80 18.26
C GLY A 502 -3.67 8.51 16.77
N SER A 503 -3.13 9.44 15.98
CA SER A 503 -2.97 9.26 14.53
C SER A 503 -2.00 8.15 14.12
N LEU A 504 -1.12 7.69 15.02
CA LEU A 504 -0.25 6.53 14.79
C LEU A 504 -0.95 5.20 15.08
N GLN A 505 -2.13 5.21 15.69
CA GLN A 505 -2.90 4.01 16.02
C GLN A 505 -3.70 3.46 14.84
N GLU A 506 -3.81 4.20 13.74
CA GLU A 506 -4.50 3.77 12.53
C GLU A 506 -3.48 3.39 11.45
N ASP A 507 -3.77 2.33 10.70
CA ASP A 507 -3.03 2.00 9.49
C ASP A 507 -3.60 2.77 8.29
N ARG A 508 -3.02 3.93 7.99
CA ARG A 508 -3.40 4.75 6.82
C ARG A 508 -2.37 4.70 5.71
N LEU A 509 -2.82 4.97 4.48
CA LEU A 509 -1.93 5.32 3.37
C LEU A 509 -1.61 6.81 3.44
N THR A 510 -0.45 7.22 2.91
CA THR A 510 -0.25 8.65 2.63
C THR A 510 -1.22 9.09 1.55
N GLU A 511 -1.54 10.37 1.51
CA GLU A 511 -2.41 10.95 0.48
C GLU A 511 -1.94 10.61 -0.94
N PHE A 512 -0.62 10.69 -1.18
CA PHE A 512 -0.02 10.29 -2.45
C PHE A 512 -0.21 8.81 -2.78
N ASP A 513 0.07 7.92 -1.83
CA ASP A 513 -0.04 6.48 -2.08
C ASP A 513 -1.49 6.05 -2.13
N ALA A 514 -2.42 6.73 -1.45
CA ALA A 514 -3.86 6.57 -1.60
C ALA A 514 -4.32 7.04 -3.00
N GLN A 515 -3.85 8.20 -3.46
CA GLN A 515 -4.09 8.68 -4.81
C GLN A 515 -3.49 7.74 -5.87
N GLN A 516 -2.30 7.18 -5.65
CA GLN A 516 -1.67 6.24 -6.58
C GLN A 516 -2.30 4.84 -6.50
N ALA A 517 -2.79 4.44 -5.34
CA ALA A 517 -3.60 3.25 -5.12
C ALA A 517 -4.96 3.36 -5.82
N ASP A 518 -5.51 4.56 -5.91
CA ASP A 518 -6.72 4.86 -6.68
C ASP A 518 -6.41 4.99 -8.17
N LYS A 519 -5.27 5.59 -8.56
CA LYS A 519 -4.76 5.50 -9.94
C LYS A 519 -4.54 4.07 -10.36
N GLY A 520 -3.98 3.18 -9.55
CA GLY A 520 -3.86 1.75 -9.89
C GLY A 520 -5.22 1.04 -10.06
N TYR A 521 -6.29 1.59 -9.49
CA TYR A 521 -7.67 1.17 -9.72
C TYR A 521 -8.22 1.69 -11.07
N TYR A 522 -7.74 2.83 -11.59
CA TYR A 522 -8.12 3.36 -12.91
C TYR A 522 -7.15 2.97 -14.07
N GLU A 523 -5.85 2.93 -13.79
CA GLU A 523 -4.70 2.62 -14.65
C GLU A 523 -4.25 1.16 -14.53
N ALA A 524 -5.16 0.18 -14.60
CA ALA A 524 -4.80 -1.23 -14.54
C ALA A 524 -3.93 -1.74 -15.74
N LEU A 525 -3.08 -0.90 -16.34
CA LEU A 525 -2.10 -1.26 -17.35
C LEU A 525 -0.68 -0.65 -17.24
N MET A 526 -0.29 0.30 -16.37
CA MET A 526 1.00 1.00 -16.63
C MET A 526 1.97 1.38 -15.49
N THR A 527 1.76 1.11 -14.20
CA THR A 527 2.77 1.51 -13.17
C THR A 527 2.99 0.50 -12.04
N THR A 528 4.03 -0.33 -12.21
CA THR A 528 4.42 -1.40 -11.28
C THR A 528 5.73 -1.05 -10.57
N ASN A 529 5.74 -0.04 -9.70
CA ASN A 529 6.90 0.26 -8.86
C ASN A 529 6.50 1.04 -7.59
N SER A 530 5.87 0.36 -6.62
CA SER A 530 5.91 0.86 -5.24
C SER A 530 6.20 -0.29 -4.28
N ILE A 531 7.29 -0.14 -3.53
CA ILE A 531 7.66 -0.99 -2.38
C ILE A 531 6.54 -0.96 -1.31
N THR A 532 5.63 0.00 -1.41
CA THR A 532 4.44 0.23 -0.58
C THR A 532 3.24 -0.67 -0.91
N ALA A 533 3.29 -1.48 -1.98
CA ALA A 533 2.23 -2.44 -2.34
C ALA A 533 1.90 -3.49 -1.25
N GLN A 534 2.71 -3.59 -0.19
CA GLN A 534 2.42 -4.42 0.99
C GLN A 534 1.62 -3.72 2.09
N VAL A 535 1.21 -2.44 1.93
CA VAL A 535 0.33 -1.74 2.89
C VAL A 535 -1.15 -2.10 2.67
N GLY A 536 -1.54 -2.58 1.49
CA GLY A 536 -2.91 -3.00 1.21
C GLY A 536 -3.25 -4.40 1.72
N GLY A 537 -3.02 -4.70 3.01
CA GLY A 537 -3.32 -6.01 3.60
C GLY A 537 -4.74 -6.52 3.32
N SER A 538 -5.72 -5.62 3.22
CA SER A 538 -7.09 -5.87 2.77
C SER A 538 -7.23 -6.01 1.25
N ARG A 539 -6.45 -5.27 0.45
CA ARG A 539 -6.45 -5.35 -1.03
C ARG A 539 -5.83 -6.65 -1.59
N ASN A 540 -5.04 -7.39 -0.80
CA ASN A 540 -4.59 -8.74 -1.15
C ASN A 540 -5.73 -9.79 -1.16
N GLN A 541 -6.93 -9.43 -0.70
CA GLN A 541 -8.13 -10.25 -0.79
C GLN A 541 -8.99 -9.91 -2.01
N LYS A 542 -8.65 -8.85 -2.78
CA LYS A 542 -9.40 -8.43 -3.96
C LYS A 542 -9.45 -9.56 -5.01
N PRO A 543 -10.63 -10.07 -5.36
CA PRO A 543 -10.77 -11.12 -6.35
C PRO A 543 -10.27 -10.66 -7.74
N PRO A 544 -9.62 -11.52 -8.56
CA PRO A 544 -9.14 -11.14 -9.90
C PRO A 544 -10.24 -10.73 -10.88
N ASP A 545 -11.47 -11.21 -10.65
CA ASP A 545 -12.69 -10.84 -11.37
C ASP A 545 -13.26 -9.48 -10.95
N TRP A 546 -12.76 -8.90 -9.85
CA TRP A 546 -13.18 -7.59 -9.33
C TRP A 546 -12.51 -6.44 -10.10
N LYS A 547 -12.91 -6.29 -11.37
CA LYS A 547 -12.31 -5.33 -12.30
C LYS A 547 -13.00 -3.96 -12.27
N PRO A 548 -12.28 -2.87 -12.57
CA PRO A 548 -12.88 -1.56 -12.84
C PRO A 548 -13.85 -1.62 -14.02
N LEU A 549 -14.84 -0.70 -14.05
CA LEU A 549 -15.86 -0.65 -15.11
C LEU A 549 -15.23 -0.60 -16.52
N ALA A 550 -14.24 0.27 -16.71
CA ALA A 550 -13.52 0.44 -17.97
C ALA A 550 -12.80 -0.84 -18.47
N ALA A 551 -12.50 -1.79 -17.57
CA ALA A 551 -11.85 -3.07 -17.87
C ALA A 551 -12.84 -4.25 -17.92
N SER A 552 -14.13 -4.00 -17.68
CA SER A 552 -15.19 -5.02 -17.72
C SER A 552 -15.76 -5.19 -19.13
N ASP A 553 -16.60 -6.21 -19.29
CA ASP A 553 -17.37 -6.44 -20.53
C ASP A 553 -18.62 -5.55 -20.64
N ALA A 554 -18.90 -4.75 -19.60
CA ALA A 554 -20.04 -3.84 -19.51
C ALA A 554 -19.95 -2.64 -20.46
N VAL A 555 -18.76 -2.37 -21.01
CA VAL A 555 -18.50 -1.15 -21.75
C VAL A 555 -18.09 -1.39 -23.21
N ILE A 556 -18.43 -0.42 -24.05
CA ILE A 556 -17.91 -0.24 -25.41
C ILE A 556 -16.86 0.88 -25.31
N ARG A 557 -15.61 0.58 -25.70
CA ARG A 557 -14.51 1.55 -25.66
C ARG A 557 -14.51 2.39 -26.94
N SER A 558 -14.23 3.68 -26.80
CA SER A 558 -14.13 4.65 -27.89
C SER A 558 -12.81 5.42 -27.80
N ASN A 559 -12.42 6.07 -28.90
CA ASN A 559 -11.25 6.95 -28.95
C ASN A 559 -11.70 8.41 -29.13
N ASP A 560 -12.61 8.82 -28.27
CA ASP A 560 -13.21 10.15 -28.19
C ASP A 560 -13.27 10.59 -26.71
N LEU A 561 -13.91 11.73 -26.43
CA LEU A 561 -14.03 12.29 -25.09
C LEU A 561 -14.69 11.35 -24.07
N PHE A 562 -15.49 10.37 -24.52
CA PHE A 562 -16.11 9.41 -23.60
C PHE A 562 -15.12 8.37 -23.08
N LEU A 563 -14.11 7.98 -23.89
CA LEU A 563 -13.20 6.83 -23.72
C LEU A 563 -13.90 5.46 -23.67
N TYR A 564 -15.06 5.38 -23.03
CA TYR A 564 -15.92 4.21 -22.99
C TYR A 564 -17.35 4.62 -22.62
N ARG A 565 -18.32 3.81 -23.04
CA ARG A 565 -19.75 3.93 -22.69
C ARG A 565 -20.29 2.59 -22.24
N LEU A 566 -21.38 2.56 -21.47
CA LEU A 566 -22.08 1.32 -21.18
C LEU A 566 -22.61 0.68 -22.47
N ARG A 567 -22.57 -0.65 -22.55
CA ARG A 567 -23.11 -1.41 -23.67
C ARG A 567 -24.65 -1.42 -23.58
N PRO A 568 -25.38 -0.81 -24.53
CA PRO A 568 -26.84 -0.81 -24.48
C PRO A 568 -27.44 -2.21 -24.56
N SER A 569 -28.62 -2.37 -23.98
CA SER A 569 -29.39 -3.64 -23.97
C SER A 569 -28.55 -4.84 -23.51
N SER A 570 -27.86 -4.69 -22.37
CA SER A 570 -27.01 -5.73 -21.82
C SER A 570 -27.34 -6.05 -20.36
N GLU A 571 -27.16 -7.32 -20.00
CA GLU A 571 -27.28 -7.82 -18.64
C GLU A 571 -25.98 -8.57 -18.32
N LEU A 572 -25.33 -8.21 -17.22
CA LEU A 572 -24.06 -8.81 -16.82
C LEU A 572 -23.87 -8.78 -15.31
N ILE A 573 -22.85 -9.48 -14.82
CA ILE A 573 -22.43 -9.40 -13.43
C ILE A 573 -21.28 -8.39 -13.32
N PHE A 574 -21.48 -7.33 -12.54
CA PHE A 574 -20.47 -6.34 -12.23
C PHE A 574 -20.29 -6.23 -10.71
N LYS A 575 -19.06 -6.42 -10.22
CA LYS A 575 -18.74 -6.47 -8.78
C LYS A 575 -19.65 -7.42 -7.98
N ARG A 576 -19.95 -8.59 -8.56
CA ARG A 576 -20.82 -9.65 -8.01
C ARG A 576 -22.31 -9.34 -7.91
N ALA A 577 -22.76 -8.17 -8.36
CA ALA A 577 -24.18 -7.87 -8.52
C ALA A 577 -24.58 -7.96 -10.00
N PRO A 578 -25.77 -8.50 -10.32
CA PRO A 578 -26.45 -8.24 -11.58
C PRO A 578 -26.54 -6.74 -11.86
N MET A 579 -26.27 -6.39 -13.10
CA MET A 579 -26.31 -5.02 -13.62
C MET A 579 -26.98 -5.04 -14.99
N THR A 580 -28.11 -4.34 -15.09
CA THR A 580 -28.85 -4.21 -16.35
C THR A 580 -28.62 -2.84 -16.96
N VAL A 581 -28.39 -2.80 -18.27
CA VAL A 581 -28.26 -1.57 -19.05
C VAL A 581 -29.35 -1.54 -20.11
N ASN A 582 -30.18 -0.51 -20.10
CA ASN A 582 -31.31 -0.34 -21.01
C ASN A 582 -30.86 -0.03 -22.45
N GLN A 583 -31.81 0.04 -23.38
CA GLN A 583 -31.53 0.29 -24.81
C GLN A 583 -30.85 1.64 -25.11
N TRP A 584 -30.88 2.57 -24.16
CA TRP A 584 -30.28 3.90 -24.28
C TRP A 584 -28.87 3.98 -23.67
N GLY A 585 -28.38 2.88 -23.07
CA GLY A 585 -27.07 2.86 -22.41
C GLY A 585 -27.09 3.38 -20.97
N MET A 586 -28.25 3.48 -20.33
CA MET A 586 -28.38 3.81 -18.90
C MET A 586 -28.43 2.53 -18.07
N ARG A 587 -27.75 2.49 -16.92
CA ARG A 587 -27.89 1.38 -15.96
C ARG A 587 -29.14 1.59 -15.12
N ASP A 588 -30.29 1.30 -15.71
CA ASP A 588 -31.60 1.67 -15.19
C ASP A 588 -32.71 0.85 -15.90
N GLN A 589 -33.96 1.03 -15.49
CA GLN A 589 -35.14 0.51 -16.18
C GLN A 589 -35.31 1.10 -17.60
N GLU A 590 -36.22 0.53 -18.39
CA GLU A 590 -36.54 1.02 -19.72
C GLU A 590 -37.44 2.26 -19.66
N TYR A 591 -37.08 3.30 -20.41
CA TYR A 591 -37.84 4.55 -20.53
C TYR A 591 -38.22 4.84 -21.97
N THR A 592 -39.36 5.53 -22.16
CA THR A 592 -39.71 6.12 -23.45
C THR A 592 -38.97 7.43 -23.66
N ARG A 593 -38.44 7.63 -24.87
CA ARG A 593 -37.77 8.89 -25.22
C ARG A 593 -38.73 10.08 -25.13
N GLU A 594 -39.93 9.93 -25.69
CA GLU A 594 -41.02 10.88 -25.49
C GLU A 594 -41.48 10.82 -24.03
N LYS A 595 -41.55 11.98 -23.37
CA LYS A 595 -41.97 12.08 -21.96
C LYS A 595 -43.47 11.81 -21.87
N PRO A 596 -43.92 10.79 -21.11
CA PRO A 596 -45.35 10.53 -20.94
C PRO A 596 -46.07 11.70 -20.26
N ASP A 597 -47.35 11.89 -20.61
CA ASP A 597 -48.21 12.89 -19.97
C ASP A 597 -48.27 12.66 -18.44
N GLY A 598 -48.35 13.76 -17.68
CA GLY A 598 -48.43 13.71 -16.21
C GLY A 598 -47.15 13.22 -15.52
N THR A 599 -46.05 13.04 -16.24
CA THR A 599 -44.77 12.56 -15.69
C THR A 599 -43.79 13.70 -15.43
N TYR A 600 -43.17 13.69 -14.25
CA TYR A 600 -42.04 14.55 -13.92
C TYR A 600 -40.73 13.77 -14.05
N ARG A 601 -39.83 14.26 -14.91
CA ARG A 601 -38.61 13.53 -15.27
C ARG A 601 -37.35 14.21 -14.75
N ILE A 602 -36.55 13.47 -14.02
CA ILE A 602 -35.24 13.88 -13.50
C ILE A 602 -34.16 13.18 -14.33
N ALA A 603 -33.18 13.91 -14.84
CA ALA A 603 -31.97 13.32 -15.40
C ALA A 603 -30.85 13.39 -14.36
N LEU A 604 -30.31 12.23 -13.98
CA LEU A 604 -29.21 12.13 -13.01
C LEU A 604 -27.88 11.98 -13.74
N LEU A 605 -26.95 12.90 -13.48
CA LEU A 605 -25.59 12.90 -13.97
C LEU A 605 -24.59 12.75 -12.82
N GLY A 606 -23.82 11.66 -12.85
CA GLY A 606 -22.65 11.51 -11.99
C GLY A 606 -21.74 10.37 -12.43
N ALA A 607 -21.19 9.67 -11.45
CA ALA A 607 -20.12 8.71 -11.63
C ALA A 607 -20.51 7.33 -11.09
N SER A 608 -19.59 6.64 -10.39
CA SER A 608 -19.78 5.24 -9.99
C SER A 608 -20.68 5.05 -8.78
N ILE A 609 -20.85 6.09 -7.95
CA ILE A 609 -21.75 6.07 -6.79
C ILE A 609 -23.19 6.13 -7.30
N GLU A 610 -23.49 7.11 -8.14
CA GLU A 610 -24.79 7.31 -8.79
C GLU A 610 -25.17 6.12 -9.65
N MET A 611 -24.21 5.58 -10.43
CA MET A 611 -24.45 4.39 -11.24
C MET A 611 -24.80 3.17 -10.37
N GLY A 612 -24.49 3.14 -9.07
CA GLY A 612 -24.75 1.97 -8.22
C GLY A 612 -23.80 0.81 -8.47
N ALA A 613 -22.49 1.10 -8.52
CA ALA A 613 -21.48 0.09 -8.81
C ALA A 613 -21.45 -1.04 -7.76
N GLY A 614 -22.04 -2.19 -8.08
CA GLY A 614 -21.97 -3.40 -7.25
C GLY A 614 -23.18 -3.64 -6.34
N VAL A 615 -24.26 -2.89 -6.51
CA VAL A 615 -25.58 -3.19 -5.91
C VAL A 615 -26.58 -3.62 -6.99
N LEU A 616 -27.74 -4.14 -6.59
CA LEU A 616 -28.80 -4.52 -7.53
C LEU A 616 -29.45 -3.28 -8.20
N ASP A 617 -30.19 -3.50 -9.29
CA ASP A 617 -30.82 -2.41 -10.05
C ASP A 617 -31.89 -1.67 -9.22
N ASP A 618 -32.58 -2.35 -8.30
CA ASP A 618 -33.59 -1.78 -7.40
C ASP A 618 -33.04 -1.29 -6.05
N GLU A 619 -31.73 -1.46 -5.83
CA GLU A 619 -31.03 -1.09 -4.59
C GLU A 619 -30.23 0.20 -4.73
N THR A 620 -30.14 0.78 -5.93
CA THR A 620 -29.45 2.05 -6.12
C THR A 620 -30.21 3.18 -5.45
N TYR A 621 -29.50 4.26 -5.10
CA TYR A 621 -30.10 5.26 -4.22
C TYR A 621 -31.15 6.09 -4.96
N GLU A 622 -30.99 6.28 -6.27
CA GLU A 622 -31.96 6.90 -7.15
C GLU A 622 -33.18 6.02 -7.35
N ALA A 623 -33.03 4.69 -7.45
CA ALA A 623 -34.15 3.77 -7.51
C ALA A 623 -34.95 3.77 -6.20
N VAL A 624 -34.27 3.82 -5.05
CA VAL A 624 -34.89 3.98 -3.73
C VAL A 624 -35.68 5.30 -3.66
N ALA A 625 -35.08 6.41 -4.10
CA ALA A 625 -35.76 7.72 -4.10
C ALA A 625 -36.95 7.76 -5.07
N GLU A 626 -36.82 7.23 -6.29
CA GLU A 626 -37.89 7.13 -7.27
C GLU A 626 -39.05 6.28 -6.77
N ALA A 627 -38.76 5.11 -6.20
CA ALA A 627 -39.77 4.22 -5.63
C ALA A 627 -40.56 4.92 -4.53
N ARG A 628 -39.89 5.69 -3.65
CA ARG A 628 -40.55 6.48 -2.61
C ARG A 628 -41.36 7.64 -3.17
N LEU A 629 -40.84 8.39 -4.15
CA LEU A 629 -41.61 9.45 -4.83
C LEU A 629 -42.90 8.91 -5.44
N ASN A 630 -42.83 7.78 -6.13
CA ASN A 630 -44.01 7.16 -6.73
C ASN A 630 -44.97 6.54 -5.70
N ALA A 631 -44.46 5.92 -4.64
CA ALA A 631 -45.31 5.35 -3.59
C ALA A 631 -45.99 6.43 -2.73
N GLU A 632 -45.29 7.53 -2.45
CA GLU A 632 -45.72 8.52 -1.47
C GLU A 632 -46.26 9.80 -2.11
N GLN A 633 -45.95 10.18 -3.35
CA GLN A 633 -46.36 11.46 -3.92
C GLN A 633 -47.20 11.35 -5.19
N ALA A 634 -46.97 10.32 -6.01
CA ALA A 634 -47.65 10.19 -7.30
C ALA A 634 -49.17 10.14 -7.15
N GLY A 635 -49.88 10.86 -8.03
CA GLY A 635 -51.34 10.92 -8.07
C GLY A 635 -52.02 11.67 -6.92
N ARG A 636 -51.25 12.30 -6.01
CA ARG A 636 -51.82 13.21 -4.99
C ARG A 636 -52.25 14.53 -5.62
N GLU A 637 -53.18 15.23 -4.98
CA GLU A 637 -53.64 16.55 -5.44
C GLU A 637 -52.44 17.53 -5.54
N GLY A 638 -52.29 18.16 -6.71
CA GLY A 638 -51.16 19.05 -7.01
C GLY A 638 -49.82 18.33 -7.25
N ARG A 639 -49.81 17.01 -7.45
CA ARG A 639 -48.62 16.21 -7.80
C ARG A 639 -48.74 15.60 -9.19
N PHE A 640 -47.62 15.09 -9.69
CA PHE A 640 -47.54 14.38 -10.95
C PHE A 640 -48.06 12.94 -10.80
N ASP A 641 -48.51 12.34 -11.89
CA ASP A 641 -49.00 10.96 -11.90
C ASP A 641 -47.85 9.95 -11.81
N ARG A 642 -46.64 10.37 -12.20
CA ARG A 642 -45.44 9.57 -12.14
C ARG A 642 -44.19 10.44 -12.00
N TYR A 643 -43.20 9.91 -11.30
CA TYR A 643 -41.84 10.44 -11.24
C TYR A 643 -40.89 9.43 -11.89
N GLU A 644 -39.98 9.90 -12.73
CA GLU A 644 -38.93 9.09 -13.36
C GLU A 644 -37.57 9.70 -13.05
N ILE A 645 -36.59 8.91 -12.61
CA ILE A 645 -35.20 9.34 -12.44
C ILE A 645 -34.32 8.56 -13.42
N LEU A 646 -33.98 9.18 -14.55
CA LEU A 646 -33.16 8.57 -15.59
C LEU A 646 -31.69 8.64 -15.19
N ASN A 647 -31.08 7.50 -14.87
CA ASN A 647 -29.70 7.43 -14.44
C ASN A 647 -28.71 7.40 -15.61
N PHE A 648 -28.21 8.58 -16.00
CA PHE A 648 -27.17 8.74 -17.02
C PHE A 648 -25.74 8.60 -16.47
N SER A 649 -25.59 8.17 -15.22
CA SER A 649 -24.30 8.13 -14.55
C SER A 649 -23.46 6.95 -15.02
N ILE A 650 -22.18 7.20 -15.26
CA ILE A 650 -21.22 6.19 -15.71
C ILE A 650 -19.98 6.26 -14.84
N GLY A 651 -19.59 5.11 -14.28
CA GLY A 651 -18.45 5.02 -13.38
C GLY A 651 -17.16 5.53 -14.02
N GLY A 652 -16.55 6.55 -13.40
CA GLY A 652 -15.31 7.19 -13.89
C GLY A 652 -15.54 8.42 -14.76
N TYR A 653 -16.78 8.84 -14.97
CA TYR A 653 -17.07 10.10 -15.63
C TYR A 653 -16.79 11.31 -14.72
N SER A 654 -16.52 12.44 -15.37
CA SER A 654 -16.33 13.78 -14.83
C SER A 654 -17.08 14.79 -15.69
N VAL A 655 -17.08 16.07 -15.29
CA VAL A 655 -17.67 17.17 -16.06
C VAL A 655 -17.32 17.15 -17.55
N LEU A 656 -16.10 16.73 -17.94
CA LEU A 656 -15.66 16.76 -19.34
C LEU A 656 -16.39 15.73 -20.22
N GLN A 657 -16.81 14.60 -19.65
CA GLN A 657 -17.64 13.61 -20.36
C GLN A 657 -19.12 13.94 -20.28
N HIS A 658 -19.57 14.62 -19.22
CA HIS A 658 -20.97 15.05 -19.09
C HIS A 658 -21.34 16.11 -20.13
N LEU A 659 -20.39 16.97 -20.53
CA LEU A 659 -20.61 17.97 -21.58
C LEU A 659 -21.16 17.39 -22.90
N PRO A 660 -20.49 16.45 -23.57
CA PRO A 660 -21.04 15.81 -24.76
C PRO A 660 -22.20 14.85 -24.45
N LEU A 661 -22.34 14.37 -23.21
CA LEU A 661 -23.49 13.53 -22.82
C LEU A 661 -24.80 14.34 -22.77
N MET A 662 -24.73 15.64 -22.51
CA MET A 662 -25.90 16.52 -22.46
C MET A 662 -26.70 16.51 -23.77
N ASP A 663 -26.04 16.32 -24.91
CA ASP A 663 -26.71 16.21 -26.23
C ASP A 663 -27.70 15.05 -26.28
N GLU A 664 -27.49 13.99 -25.49
CA GLU A 664 -28.42 12.87 -25.35
C GLU A 664 -29.46 13.14 -24.27
N VAL A 665 -29.03 13.65 -23.11
CA VAL A 665 -29.88 13.96 -21.94
C VAL A 665 -31.05 14.86 -22.33
N VAL A 666 -30.77 15.95 -23.05
CA VAL A 666 -31.79 16.94 -23.42
C VAL A 666 -32.89 16.35 -24.29
N THR A 667 -32.62 15.25 -25.02
CA THR A 667 -33.60 14.60 -25.89
C THR A 667 -34.69 13.84 -25.14
N PHE A 668 -34.51 13.61 -23.84
CA PHE A 668 -35.52 13.02 -22.96
C PHE A 668 -36.42 14.07 -22.29
N GLN A 669 -36.26 15.36 -22.59
CA GLN A 669 -37.08 16.46 -22.06
C GLN A 669 -37.23 16.44 -20.53
N PRO A 670 -36.11 16.38 -19.77
CA PRO A 670 -36.17 16.37 -18.31
C PRO A 670 -36.75 17.69 -17.76
N ASP A 671 -37.47 17.61 -16.65
CA ASP A 671 -37.92 18.77 -15.88
C ASP A 671 -36.85 19.24 -14.88
N LEU A 672 -35.98 18.32 -14.46
CA LEU A 672 -34.86 18.54 -13.55
C LEU A 672 -33.59 17.90 -14.11
N LEU A 673 -32.48 18.62 -14.08
CA LEU A 673 -31.15 18.03 -14.23
C LEU A 673 -30.50 17.98 -12.85
N LEU A 674 -30.15 16.77 -12.39
CA LEU A 674 -29.46 16.55 -11.12
C LEU A 674 -28.02 16.14 -11.41
N TYR A 675 -27.10 17.10 -11.29
CA TYR A 675 -25.66 16.86 -11.39
C TYR A 675 -25.09 16.58 -10.00
N THR A 676 -24.41 15.46 -9.80
CA THR A 676 -23.83 15.11 -8.50
C THR A 676 -22.36 15.51 -8.42
N GLY A 677 -21.99 16.22 -7.37
CA GLY A 677 -20.61 16.54 -7.05
C GLY A 677 -20.10 15.76 -5.84
N HIS A 678 -18.80 15.48 -5.86
CA HIS A 678 -18.08 14.82 -4.77
C HIS A 678 -16.79 15.56 -4.43
N THR A 679 -16.15 15.17 -3.33
CA THR A 679 -14.87 15.71 -2.84
C THR A 679 -13.64 15.51 -3.73
N ILE A 680 -13.77 14.86 -4.88
CA ILE A 680 -12.65 14.51 -5.79
C ILE A 680 -12.91 14.94 -7.24
N GLU A 681 -13.78 15.93 -7.42
CA GLU A 681 -14.26 16.32 -8.75
C GLU A 681 -13.16 16.97 -9.61
N ASP A 682 -12.38 17.86 -9.01
CA ASP A 682 -11.17 18.47 -9.56
C ASP A 682 -10.15 17.40 -9.98
N PHE A 683 -9.87 16.45 -9.08
CA PHE A 683 -8.94 15.37 -9.34
C PHE A 683 -9.37 14.52 -10.54
N ARG A 684 -10.65 14.11 -10.60
CA ARG A 684 -11.17 13.30 -11.71
C ARG A 684 -11.10 14.03 -13.04
N MET A 685 -11.49 15.31 -13.05
CA MET A 685 -11.42 16.17 -14.23
C MET A 685 -9.96 16.27 -14.73
N THR A 686 -9.01 16.59 -13.84
CA THR A 686 -7.61 16.73 -14.19
C THR A 686 -7.01 15.42 -14.70
N GLN A 687 -7.33 14.28 -14.08
CA GLN A 687 -6.85 12.97 -14.53
C GLN A 687 -7.34 12.62 -15.93
N LEU A 688 -8.62 12.86 -16.21
CA LEU A 688 -9.14 12.67 -17.55
C LEU A 688 -8.50 13.60 -18.56
N PHE A 689 -8.31 14.88 -18.23
CA PHE A 689 -7.64 15.84 -19.11
C PHE A 689 -6.25 15.32 -19.50
N ILE A 690 -5.48 14.84 -18.52
CA ILE A 690 -4.17 14.25 -18.77
C ILE A 690 -4.27 13.04 -19.70
N GLU A 691 -5.21 12.12 -19.46
CA GLU A 691 -5.39 10.92 -20.27
C GLU A 691 -5.75 11.29 -21.73
N LEU A 692 -6.62 12.27 -21.95
CA LEU A 692 -6.98 12.77 -23.28
C LEU A 692 -5.77 13.34 -24.02
N VAL A 693 -4.96 14.17 -23.35
CA VAL A 693 -3.73 14.74 -23.93
C VAL A 693 -2.73 13.65 -24.28
N GLN A 694 -2.49 12.69 -23.38
CA GLN A 694 -1.53 11.62 -23.59
C GLN A 694 -1.93 10.67 -24.71
N LYS A 695 -3.24 10.41 -24.87
CA LYS A 695 -3.79 9.63 -25.99
C LYS A 695 -3.87 10.40 -27.30
N GLY A 696 -3.63 11.71 -27.28
CA GLY A 696 -3.76 12.58 -28.45
C GLY A 696 -5.20 12.67 -28.95
N ILE A 697 -6.17 12.65 -28.03
CA ILE A 697 -7.59 12.83 -28.35
C ILE A 697 -7.86 14.32 -28.55
N ASP A 698 -8.60 14.66 -29.60
CA ASP A 698 -8.97 16.04 -29.91
C ASP A 698 -9.82 16.64 -28.79
N LEU A 699 -9.35 17.74 -28.22
CA LEU A 699 -10.05 18.48 -27.17
C LEU A 699 -11.04 19.49 -27.79
N PRO A 700 -12.20 19.73 -27.16
CA PRO A 700 -13.07 20.85 -27.48
C PRO A 700 -12.31 22.18 -27.48
N PRO A 701 -12.73 23.19 -28.28
CA PRO A 701 -11.99 24.44 -28.43
C PRO A 701 -11.61 25.16 -27.13
N HIS A 702 -12.44 25.07 -26.09
CA HIS A 702 -12.17 25.70 -24.80
C HIS A 702 -11.08 24.96 -24.01
N LEU A 703 -11.15 23.63 -23.93
CA LEU A 703 -10.08 22.81 -23.30
C LEU A 703 -8.78 22.88 -24.10
N GLU A 704 -8.85 23.00 -25.43
CA GLU A 704 -7.68 23.18 -26.28
C GLU A 704 -7.00 24.54 -26.03
N ALA A 705 -7.78 25.61 -25.79
CA ALA A 705 -7.23 26.90 -25.39
C ALA A 705 -6.49 26.81 -24.05
N ILE A 706 -7.07 26.11 -23.07
CA ILE A 706 -6.44 25.86 -21.76
C ILE A 706 -5.17 25.02 -21.91
N ARG A 707 -5.20 23.95 -22.73
CA ARG A 707 -4.02 23.13 -23.03
C ARG A 707 -2.86 23.97 -23.58
N GLN A 708 -3.15 24.90 -24.49
CA GLN A 708 -2.16 25.80 -25.09
C GLN A 708 -1.62 26.82 -24.08
N GLN A 709 -2.50 27.41 -23.25
CA GLN A 709 -2.11 28.37 -22.21
C GLN A 709 -1.26 27.72 -21.11
N ALA A 710 -1.65 26.52 -20.66
CA ALA A 710 -0.91 25.70 -19.70
C ALA A 710 0.38 25.11 -20.30
N ARG A 711 0.59 25.22 -21.63
CA ARG A 711 1.73 24.65 -22.37
C ARG A 711 1.89 23.16 -22.09
N VAL A 712 0.78 22.44 -22.24
CA VAL A 712 0.68 21.00 -21.98
C VAL A 712 0.69 20.24 -23.30
N ASP A 713 1.56 19.23 -23.39
CA ASP A 713 1.60 18.30 -24.52
C ASP A 713 1.89 16.87 -24.04
N SER A 714 1.73 15.90 -24.95
CA SER A 714 1.85 14.48 -24.67
C SER A 714 3.28 14.01 -24.37
N THR A 715 4.30 14.87 -24.50
CA THR A 715 5.69 14.54 -24.20
C THR A 715 6.05 14.78 -22.72
N LEU A 716 5.23 15.55 -22.02
CA LEU A 716 5.41 15.85 -20.60
C LEU A 716 5.03 14.65 -19.73
N SER A 717 5.67 14.55 -18.56
CA SER A 717 5.29 13.56 -17.56
C SER A 717 3.92 13.91 -16.96
N GLU A 718 3.17 12.90 -16.50
CA GLU A 718 1.85 13.08 -15.89
C GLU A 718 1.86 14.11 -14.74
N ALA A 719 2.88 14.05 -13.89
CA ALA A 719 3.06 14.97 -12.77
C ALA A 719 3.29 16.42 -13.23
N GLU A 720 4.03 16.60 -14.32
CA GLU A 720 4.30 17.93 -14.88
C GLU A 720 3.07 18.50 -15.59
N ILE A 721 2.26 17.65 -16.24
CA ILE A 721 0.97 18.08 -16.79
C ILE A 721 0.03 18.51 -15.66
N LYS A 722 -0.10 17.70 -14.60
CA LYS A 722 -0.92 18.04 -13.43
C LYS A 722 -0.51 19.39 -12.84
N GLN A 723 0.77 19.59 -12.56
CA GLN A 723 1.29 20.84 -11.99
C GLN A 723 0.98 22.06 -12.88
N ARG A 724 1.01 21.91 -14.20
CA ARG A 724 0.72 22.99 -15.15
C ARG A 724 -0.78 23.26 -15.29
N LEU A 725 -1.64 22.27 -15.04
CA LEU A 725 -3.09 22.40 -15.07
C LEU A 725 -3.68 22.92 -13.76
N GLU A 726 -3.00 22.74 -12.62
CA GLU A 726 -3.47 23.18 -11.29
C GLU A 726 -4.03 24.62 -11.26
N PRO A 727 -3.41 25.64 -11.88
CA PRO A 727 -3.97 27.00 -11.89
C PRO A 727 -5.28 27.16 -12.68
N PHE A 728 -5.65 26.18 -13.51
CA PHE A 728 -6.80 26.21 -14.41
C PHE A 728 -7.93 25.28 -13.94
N GLU A 729 -7.76 24.51 -12.87
CA GLU A 729 -8.74 23.48 -12.45
C GLU A 729 -10.12 24.08 -12.15
N ALA A 730 -10.16 25.18 -11.38
CA ALA A 730 -11.40 25.90 -11.08
C ALA A 730 -12.04 26.51 -12.34
N GLU A 731 -11.24 27.01 -13.28
CA GLU A 731 -11.73 27.56 -14.55
C GLU A 731 -12.39 26.48 -15.41
N ILE A 732 -11.73 25.32 -15.55
CA ILE A 732 -12.26 24.18 -16.32
C ILE A 732 -13.58 23.69 -15.71
N LEU A 733 -13.64 23.52 -14.39
CA LEU A 733 -14.86 23.09 -13.70
C LEU A 733 -15.98 24.11 -13.88
N HIS A 734 -15.72 25.39 -13.62
CA HIS A 734 -16.71 26.46 -13.73
C HIS A 734 -17.25 26.59 -15.17
N GLU A 735 -16.38 26.52 -16.19
CA GLU A 735 -16.82 26.56 -17.58
C GLU A 735 -17.67 25.34 -17.94
N GLY A 736 -17.26 24.15 -17.51
CA GLY A 736 -18.03 22.92 -17.69
C GLY A 736 -19.42 23.01 -17.07
N TYR A 737 -19.50 23.47 -15.82
CA TYR A 737 -20.76 23.72 -15.11
C TYR A 737 -21.64 24.74 -15.83
N THR A 738 -21.07 25.85 -16.29
CA THR A 738 -21.80 26.91 -17.00
C THR A 738 -22.46 26.38 -18.27
N ARG A 739 -21.74 25.53 -19.02
CA ARG A 739 -22.26 24.91 -20.26
C ARG A 739 -23.38 23.91 -19.98
N ILE A 740 -23.22 23.06 -18.95
CA ILE A 740 -24.28 22.12 -18.53
C ILE A 740 -25.54 22.88 -18.11
N VAL A 741 -25.41 23.95 -17.32
CA VAL A 741 -26.52 24.82 -16.90
C VAL A 741 -27.23 25.43 -18.11
N ALA A 742 -26.47 25.92 -19.10
CA ALA A 742 -27.04 26.49 -20.31
C ALA A 742 -27.85 25.45 -21.10
N GLN A 743 -27.29 24.26 -21.36
CA GLN A 743 -27.96 23.18 -22.07
C GLN A 743 -29.22 22.69 -21.34
N ALA A 744 -29.18 22.61 -20.01
CA ALA A 744 -30.36 22.23 -19.22
C ALA A 744 -31.50 23.25 -19.37
N ARG A 745 -31.17 24.55 -19.27
CA ARG A 745 -32.16 25.64 -19.38
C ARG A 745 -32.75 25.77 -20.78
N GLU A 746 -32.00 25.43 -21.82
CA GLU A 746 -32.48 25.45 -23.21
C GLU A 746 -33.70 24.52 -23.42
N VAL A 747 -33.77 23.40 -22.70
CA VAL A 747 -34.92 22.48 -22.74
C VAL A 747 -35.90 22.67 -21.57
N GLY A 748 -35.75 23.77 -20.81
CA GLY A 748 -36.63 24.10 -19.69
C GLY A 748 -36.38 23.28 -18.41
N ALA A 749 -35.30 22.50 -18.35
CA ALA A 749 -34.93 21.75 -17.16
C ALA A 749 -34.32 22.68 -16.11
N ARG A 750 -34.61 22.43 -14.82
CA ARG A 750 -33.97 23.14 -13.70
C ARG A 750 -32.63 22.47 -13.36
N PRO A 751 -31.50 23.18 -13.45
CA PRO A 751 -30.19 22.60 -13.14
C PRO A 751 -29.92 22.64 -11.63
N ILE A 752 -29.74 21.46 -11.04
CA ILE A 752 -29.41 21.24 -9.63
C ILE A 752 -28.01 20.62 -9.55
N TRP A 753 -27.19 21.16 -8.66
CA TRP A 753 -25.93 20.53 -8.27
C TRP A 753 -26.11 19.96 -6.86
N LEU A 754 -25.92 18.66 -6.70
CA LEU A 754 -26.15 17.93 -5.46
C LEU A 754 -24.82 17.41 -4.91
N PHE A 755 -24.48 17.83 -3.69
CA PHE A 755 -23.36 17.21 -2.98
C PHE A 755 -23.74 15.82 -2.47
N VAL A 756 -22.97 14.80 -2.86
CA VAL A 756 -23.14 13.40 -2.41
C VAL A 756 -21.88 12.93 -1.67
N PRO A 757 -22.00 12.54 -0.39
CA PRO A 757 -20.84 12.16 0.41
C PRO A 757 -20.25 10.82 -0.05
N ARG A 758 -18.93 10.71 0.02
CA ARG A 758 -18.23 9.43 -0.16
C ARG A 758 -18.19 8.67 1.16
N THR A 759 -18.29 7.35 1.10
CA THR A 759 -18.12 6.46 2.27
C THR A 759 -16.73 6.59 2.89
N GLU A 760 -15.66 6.87 2.12
CA GLU A 760 -14.33 7.08 2.71
C GLU A 760 -14.08 8.51 3.25
N GLU A 761 -15.06 9.42 3.14
CA GLU A 761 -14.85 10.86 3.32
C GLU A 761 -14.44 11.25 4.75
N LYS A 762 -14.94 10.54 5.78
CA LYS A 762 -14.51 10.75 7.18
C LYS A 762 -13.01 10.54 7.40
N LYS A 763 -12.32 9.80 6.52
CA LYS A 763 -10.87 9.54 6.60
C LYS A 763 -10.02 10.49 5.75
N ARG A 764 -10.62 11.27 4.85
CA ARG A 764 -9.92 11.89 3.69
C ARG A 764 -9.95 13.43 3.67
N LEU A 765 -10.34 14.06 4.78
CA LEU A 765 -10.36 15.53 4.92
C LEU A 765 -8.96 16.19 4.89
N GLU A 766 -7.87 15.43 4.79
CA GLU A 766 -6.51 15.94 4.53
C GLU A 766 -6.09 15.54 3.10
N GLY A 767 -6.28 16.45 2.13
CA GLY A 767 -5.83 16.26 0.73
C GLY A 767 -6.73 16.81 -0.40
N GLN A 768 -7.78 17.57 -0.08
CA GLN A 768 -8.53 18.34 -1.08
C GLN A 768 -7.63 19.43 -1.68
N GLN A 769 -7.60 19.59 -3.01
CA GLN A 769 -7.08 20.82 -3.62
C GLN A 769 -8.15 21.93 -3.57
N LEU A 770 -9.43 21.59 -3.79
CA LEU A 770 -10.58 22.48 -3.56
C LEU A 770 -11.50 21.95 -2.44
N PRO A 771 -11.77 22.75 -1.39
CA PRO A 771 -12.79 22.43 -0.38
C PRO A 771 -14.18 22.24 -1.00
N VAL A 772 -15.03 21.44 -0.34
CA VAL A 772 -16.44 21.22 -0.79
C VAL A 772 -17.18 22.55 -0.94
N GLU A 773 -16.93 23.49 -0.03
CA GLU A 773 -17.51 24.83 -0.08
C GLU A 773 -17.11 25.59 -1.34
N GLU A 774 -15.90 25.39 -1.85
CA GLU A 774 -15.41 26.01 -3.07
C GLU A 774 -16.06 25.37 -4.31
N LEU A 775 -16.18 24.04 -4.36
CA LEU A 775 -16.93 23.34 -5.42
C LEU A 775 -18.40 23.79 -5.47
N MET A 776 -19.05 23.89 -4.30
CA MET A 776 -20.40 24.44 -4.18
C MET A 776 -20.46 25.91 -4.62
N GLY A 777 -19.42 26.70 -4.34
CA GLY A 777 -19.27 28.07 -4.82
C GLY A 777 -19.26 28.14 -6.34
N LEU A 778 -18.37 27.38 -6.98
CA LEU A 778 -18.27 27.31 -8.45
C LEU A 778 -19.59 26.87 -9.10
N ALA A 779 -20.30 25.91 -8.49
CA ALA A 779 -21.60 25.48 -8.97
C ALA A 779 -22.68 26.58 -8.88
N ARG A 780 -22.74 27.33 -7.76
CA ARG A 780 -23.66 28.47 -7.61
C ARG A 780 -23.35 29.55 -8.64
N ASP A 781 -22.08 29.89 -8.80
CA ASP A 781 -21.63 30.93 -9.73
C ASP A 781 -21.95 30.57 -11.20
N ALA A 782 -21.82 29.28 -11.55
CA ALA A 782 -22.22 28.75 -12.85
C ALA A 782 -23.75 28.74 -13.09
N GLY A 783 -24.55 28.95 -12.04
CA GLY A 783 -26.01 29.07 -12.12
C GLY A 783 -26.81 27.82 -11.74
N PHE A 784 -26.19 26.85 -11.06
CA PHE A 784 -26.91 25.75 -10.43
C PHE A 784 -27.65 26.21 -9.17
N THR A 785 -28.79 25.57 -8.88
CA THR A 785 -29.29 25.52 -7.50
C THR A 785 -28.50 24.43 -6.77
N VAL A 786 -27.87 24.77 -5.64
CA VAL A 786 -26.99 23.84 -4.93
C VAL A 786 -27.70 23.23 -3.72
N LEU A 787 -27.77 21.91 -3.67
CA LEU A 787 -28.32 21.10 -2.58
C LEU A 787 -27.24 20.16 -2.02
N SER A 788 -27.48 19.58 -0.84
CA SER A 788 -26.52 18.66 -0.20
C SER A 788 -27.25 17.56 0.56
N ILE A 789 -26.75 16.33 0.40
CA ILE A 789 -27.09 15.18 1.25
C ILE A 789 -25.86 14.66 2.00
N GLY A 790 -24.90 15.56 2.27
CA GLY A 790 -23.63 15.23 2.93
C GLY A 790 -23.77 14.63 4.33
N ASP A 791 -24.91 14.87 4.98
CA ASP A 791 -25.30 14.37 6.30
C ASP A 791 -25.89 12.95 6.26
N ALA A 792 -26.01 12.32 5.09
CA ALA A 792 -26.63 10.99 4.95
C ALA A 792 -25.97 9.87 5.80
N TYR A 793 -24.72 10.04 6.22
CA TYR A 793 -23.97 9.07 7.03
C TYR A 793 -23.71 9.53 8.47
N ASP A 794 -24.40 10.60 8.92
CA ASP A 794 -24.29 11.07 10.29
C ASP A 794 -24.80 10.00 11.27
N GLY A 795 -24.05 9.79 12.36
CA GLY A 795 -24.38 8.80 13.38
C GLY A 795 -23.89 7.37 13.12
N ILE A 796 -23.19 7.09 12.00
CA ILE A 796 -22.51 5.81 11.76
C ILE A 796 -21.10 5.84 12.34
N ASP A 797 -20.81 4.92 13.27
CA ASP A 797 -19.55 4.83 14.01
C ASP A 797 -18.44 4.15 13.19
N ASP A 798 -18.73 3.03 12.50
CA ASP A 798 -17.76 2.32 11.65
C ASP A 798 -18.23 2.23 10.20
N VAL A 799 -17.99 3.31 9.44
CA VAL A 799 -18.37 3.41 8.02
C VAL A 799 -17.66 2.36 7.15
N GLU A 800 -16.45 1.93 7.50
CA GLU A 800 -15.71 0.94 6.71
C GLU A 800 -16.30 -0.47 6.86
N GLU A 801 -16.63 -0.88 8.08
CA GLU A 801 -17.27 -2.17 8.31
C GLU A 801 -18.72 -2.19 7.83
N GLU A 802 -19.46 -1.08 8.01
CA GLU A 802 -20.91 -1.04 7.81
C GLU A 802 -21.33 -0.63 6.40
N LEU A 803 -20.60 0.27 5.72
CA LEU A 803 -21.06 0.94 4.50
C LEU A 803 -20.23 0.64 3.25
N PHE A 804 -19.06 0.00 3.36
CA PHE A 804 -18.27 -0.41 2.20
C PHE A 804 -18.90 -1.60 1.49
N LEU A 805 -18.80 -1.61 0.16
CA LEU A 805 -19.23 -2.71 -0.70
C LEU A 805 -18.41 -3.98 -0.42
N ALA A 806 -17.12 -3.83 -0.14
CA ALA A 806 -16.26 -4.92 0.28
C ALA A 806 -15.05 -4.39 1.08
N PRO A 807 -14.32 -5.24 1.84
CA PRO A 807 -13.10 -4.81 2.56
C PRO A 807 -11.99 -4.20 1.68
N TRP A 808 -12.10 -4.35 0.35
CA TRP A 808 -11.18 -3.82 -0.65
C TRP A 808 -11.84 -2.85 -1.65
N ASP A 809 -13.13 -2.55 -1.46
CA ASP A 809 -13.92 -1.68 -2.34
C ASP A 809 -14.77 -0.74 -1.49
N ASP A 810 -14.37 0.53 -1.50
CA ASP A 810 -14.99 1.61 -0.75
C ASP A 810 -16.31 2.08 -1.35
N HIS A 811 -16.78 1.55 -2.49
CA HIS A 811 -18.08 1.97 -3.03
C HIS A 811 -19.21 1.74 -1.99
N PRO A 812 -20.26 2.58 -2.00
CA PRO A 812 -21.41 2.39 -1.13
C PRO A 812 -22.02 0.99 -1.32
N ASN A 813 -22.24 0.27 -0.22
CA ASN A 813 -23.03 -0.96 -0.25
C ASN A 813 -24.54 -0.64 -0.25
N VAL A 814 -25.36 -1.68 -0.20
CA VAL A 814 -26.83 -1.55 -0.19
C VAL A 814 -27.33 -0.67 0.95
N ALA A 815 -26.79 -0.80 2.16
CA ALA A 815 -27.20 0.02 3.31
C ALA A 815 -26.85 1.49 3.10
N ALA A 816 -25.67 1.79 2.55
CA ALA A 816 -25.27 3.14 2.20
C ALA A 816 -26.16 3.75 1.10
N HIS A 817 -26.49 2.97 0.07
CA HIS A 817 -27.44 3.40 -0.96
C HIS A 817 -28.85 3.66 -0.41
N GLN A 818 -29.31 2.89 0.57
CA GLN A 818 -30.59 3.15 1.25
C GLN A 818 -30.56 4.48 2.03
N LEU A 819 -29.48 4.76 2.75
CA LEU A 819 -29.31 6.03 3.47
C LEU A 819 -29.31 7.22 2.49
N LEU A 820 -28.52 7.14 1.43
CA LEU A 820 -28.47 8.16 0.38
C LEU A 820 -29.84 8.35 -0.28
N GLY A 821 -30.54 7.26 -0.62
CA GLY A 821 -31.81 7.33 -1.34
C GLY A 821 -32.93 7.93 -0.49
N ASN A 822 -32.95 7.60 0.81
CA ASN A 822 -33.87 8.21 1.75
C ASN A 822 -33.60 9.71 1.94
N ARG A 823 -32.33 10.08 2.12
CA ARG A 823 -31.94 11.48 2.30
C ARG A 823 -32.18 12.31 1.04
N LEU A 824 -31.94 11.74 -0.15
CA LEU A 824 -32.28 12.34 -1.44
C LEU A 824 -33.78 12.58 -1.57
N TYR A 825 -34.62 11.58 -1.25
CA TYR A 825 -36.07 11.76 -1.24
C TYR A 825 -36.49 12.93 -0.34
N GLU A 826 -35.97 12.99 0.89
CA GLU A 826 -36.25 14.07 1.84
C GLU A 826 -35.87 15.44 1.26
N GLU A 827 -34.66 15.56 0.71
CA GLU A 827 -34.16 16.80 0.10
C GLU A 827 -35.05 17.26 -1.08
N LEU A 828 -35.50 16.32 -1.92
CA LEU A 828 -36.38 16.60 -3.05
C LEU A 828 -37.77 17.08 -2.59
N ILE A 829 -38.30 16.53 -1.51
CA ILE A 829 -39.61 16.93 -0.96
C ILE A 829 -39.52 18.29 -0.27
N GLU A 830 -38.50 18.51 0.56
CA GLU A 830 -38.30 19.77 1.29
C GLU A 830 -38.14 20.96 0.32
N ASN A 831 -37.44 20.74 -0.80
CA ASN A 831 -37.25 21.75 -1.84
C ASN A 831 -38.29 21.67 -2.98
N GLY A 832 -39.36 20.88 -2.82
CA GLY A 832 -40.24 20.50 -3.92
C GLY A 832 -40.89 21.66 -4.69
N ALA A 833 -41.16 22.79 -4.02
CA ALA A 833 -41.69 23.99 -4.67
C ALA A 833 -40.65 24.67 -5.58
N THR A 834 -39.40 24.77 -5.13
CA THR A 834 -38.27 25.34 -5.87
C THR A 834 -37.90 24.46 -7.06
N LEU A 835 -37.94 23.14 -6.85
CA LEU A 835 -37.66 22.13 -7.85
C LEU A 835 -38.83 21.93 -8.83
N GLY A 836 -40.02 22.47 -8.51
CA GLY A 836 -41.26 22.27 -9.27
C GLY A 836 -41.73 20.82 -9.33
N LEU A 837 -41.44 20.04 -8.28
CA LEU A 837 -41.96 18.70 -8.02
C LEU A 837 -43.45 18.70 -7.57
N THR A 838 -43.98 19.90 -7.25
CA THR A 838 -45.40 20.19 -7.02
C THR A 838 -45.96 20.98 -8.19
N GLY A 839 -47.05 20.53 -8.82
CA GLY A 839 -47.77 21.31 -9.81
C GLY A 839 -48.40 22.55 -9.16
N ARG A 840 -48.02 23.76 -9.60
CA ARG A 840 -48.76 24.97 -9.23
C ARG A 840 -50.08 25.00 -9.99
N ALA A 841 -51.18 25.11 -9.24
CA ALA A 841 -52.43 25.65 -9.75
C ALA A 841 -52.17 26.98 -10.47
N ALA A 842 -52.90 27.21 -11.55
CA ALA A 842 -52.91 28.47 -12.29
C ALA A 842 -53.15 29.68 -11.37
N ASP A 843 -52.57 30.80 -11.80
CA ASP A 843 -52.79 32.20 -11.40
C ASP A 843 -51.83 32.86 -10.39
N THR A 844 -51.31 34.01 -10.86
CA THR A 844 -50.54 35.09 -10.22
C THR A 844 -49.02 34.93 -10.09
N LEU A 845 -48.32 35.35 -11.16
CA LEU A 845 -47.01 36.00 -11.00
C LEU A 845 -47.23 37.34 -10.28
N PRO A 846 -46.48 37.67 -9.22
CA PRO A 846 -46.32 39.07 -8.81
C PRO A 846 -45.47 39.77 -9.88
N GLU A 847 -45.92 40.93 -10.35
CA GLU A 847 -45.14 41.81 -11.24
C GLU A 847 -43.75 42.13 -10.63
N PRO A 848 -42.74 42.39 -11.48
CA PRO A 848 -41.44 42.83 -11.02
C PRO A 848 -41.53 44.19 -10.33
N SER A 849 -41.15 44.27 -9.06
CA SER A 849 -41.00 45.53 -8.34
C SER A 849 -39.89 46.37 -9.01
N PRO A 850 -40.14 47.66 -9.32
CA PRO A 850 -39.14 48.51 -9.95
C PRO A 850 -37.99 48.82 -8.98
N LEU A 851 -36.80 48.91 -9.58
CA LEU A 851 -35.53 49.36 -9.01
C LEU A 851 -35.70 50.47 -7.97
N SER A 852 -35.24 50.24 -6.74
CA SER A 852 -34.91 51.32 -5.82
C SER A 852 -33.49 51.79 -6.11
N GLU A 853 -33.37 52.98 -6.70
CA GLU A 853 -32.19 53.81 -6.55
C GLU A 853 -31.93 54.05 -5.06
N SER A 854 -30.76 53.67 -4.56
CA SER A 854 -30.19 54.29 -3.36
C SER A 854 -29.00 55.13 -3.79
N THR A 855 -29.22 56.43 -3.77
CA THR A 855 -28.21 57.45 -3.57
C THR A 855 -27.63 57.31 -2.15
N ASP A 856 -26.36 57.73 -2.03
CA ASP A 856 -25.43 57.77 -0.89
C ASP A 856 -24.60 56.50 -0.59
#